data_AF-A0A0E3QK72-F1
#
_entry.id   AF-A0A0E3QK72-F1
#
_cell.length_a   1.000
_cell.length_b   1.000
_cell.length_c   1.000
_cell.angle_alpha   90.00
_cell.angle_beta   90.00
_cell.angle_gamma   90.00
#
_symmetry.space_group_name_H-M   'P 1'
#
loop_
_entity.id
_entity.type
_entity.pdbx_description
1 polymer ?
#
loop_
_entity_poly.entity_id
_entity_poly.type
_entity_poly.pdbx_seq_one_letter_code
_entity_poly.pdbx_strand_id
1 'polypeptide(L)'
;MPTVLDYMRETPQEAQKLEDLVFEGYGGTACVEAGGPKPGIGCAGRGILSSFEVLKRVGLRASSFDIVLYDVLGDVVCGGFAVPLRKEYADAVFLVTSGEYMALYAANNILRGIRNFEDSVPRVAGIIFNRRGLFEEEERVFAFARATGLPVLASIPRDEVFSQAEKVGKTLAEAFPSSAPAGIFRELALYVKNLEKDRNLLHPANPLGDIELEALVLGRRERPCIKPFGTGSISRKISCAEPLSLSQENRPFAEIHMEIPETSSEKICPVISEAQSAEISSRTPTEEVSPSSQAKHLSRPLLCGCAFSGAVTATFQVNDAATVLHGPRSCTYITADALTRSFLLGDGRNITDKEKQVPGLLPTDMKEEDIIFGGLEKLENRIEKALLAGWQTVFVVSTCPGGIIGDDIKEAVSRAKVRFPGARVIPIPVEGVITGDFSAGMLEGRKRVADLIDPSVRPEKGLVNIIGERNFSSQEEKNFCIVEKLLQRLGYRVNCRFLKETDTLSLRSFKKAELNLLACTDPDTRAIQEYLSERFRLEFFELPFPVGFRESSIWVKALAARLLPGKDVSSLLQEQEKVYKAGIEKYVPNLSGKRVLLVSYTEDISWVLDTIRDLGMEILKVGFSVSTFRKELPDLLSDEGFPVERNYTDEMRAKDVRDLRPDLVLSSYVPSVPEGGVHYDTIPVSPQVGFLSGLELAKRWSTLLRLPVVEGWKYDGGDES
;
A
#
# COMPACT_ATOMS: atom_id res chain seq x y z
N MET A 1 16.64 -5.71 30.50
CA MET A 1 15.62 -4.79 29.95
C MET A 1 14.77 -5.56 28.96
N PRO A 2 13.44 -5.33 28.86
CA PRO A 2 12.62 -5.90 27.79
C PRO A 2 13.07 -5.38 26.41
N THR A 3 12.85 -6.18 25.37
CA THR A 3 13.19 -5.79 23.99
C THR A 3 12.01 -5.06 23.35
N VAL A 4 12.29 -4.11 22.45
CA VAL A 4 11.24 -3.38 21.71
C VAL A 4 10.36 -4.35 20.93
N LEU A 5 10.95 -5.34 20.24
CA LEU A 5 10.20 -6.29 19.43
C LEU A 5 9.33 -7.26 20.24
N ASP A 6 9.74 -7.66 21.43
CA ASP A 6 8.89 -8.50 22.30
C ASP A 6 7.79 -7.67 22.96
N TYR A 7 8.09 -6.45 23.40
CA TYR A 7 7.08 -5.51 23.90
C TYR A 7 6.00 -5.21 22.85
N MET A 8 6.40 -5.04 21.58
CA MET A 8 5.45 -4.90 20.46
C MET A 8 4.53 -6.12 20.27
N ARG A 9 5.01 -7.31 20.61
CA ARG A 9 4.24 -8.56 20.45
C ARG A 9 3.27 -8.77 21.60
N GLU A 10 3.67 -8.37 22.80
CA GLU A 10 2.94 -8.65 24.04
C GLU A 10 2.02 -7.49 24.44
N THR A 11 2.28 -6.26 23.98
CA THR A 11 1.53 -5.07 24.35
C THR A 11 0.80 -4.46 23.15
N PRO A 12 -0.53 -4.34 23.20
CA PRO A 12 -1.33 -3.65 22.18
C PRO A 12 -0.87 -2.21 21.98
N GLN A 13 -0.96 -1.72 20.75
CA GLN A 13 -0.41 -0.42 20.34
C GLN A 13 -0.90 0.76 21.19
N GLU A 14 -2.16 0.75 21.62
CA GLU A 14 -2.77 1.82 22.41
C GLU A 14 -2.27 1.87 23.87
N ALA A 15 -1.67 0.77 24.34
CA ALA A 15 -1.11 0.64 25.68
C ALA A 15 0.41 0.83 25.72
N GLN A 16 1.06 1.01 24.57
CA GLN A 16 2.51 1.15 24.49
C GLN A 16 2.98 2.51 25.00
N LYS A 17 3.99 2.52 25.88
CA LYS A 17 4.55 3.73 26.47
C LYS A 17 6.07 3.77 26.38
N LEU A 18 6.62 4.98 26.38
CA LEU A 18 8.06 5.20 26.29
C LEU A 18 8.82 4.72 27.54
N GLU A 19 8.22 4.92 28.72
CA GLU A 19 8.76 4.54 30.02
C GLU A 19 9.01 3.02 30.18
N ASP A 20 8.32 2.20 29.38
CA ASP A 20 8.48 0.75 29.39
C ASP A 20 9.62 0.27 28.46
N LEU A 21 10.15 1.15 27.62
CA LEU A 21 11.14 0.84 26.58
C LEU A 21 12.51 1.50 26.84
N VAL A 22 12.53 2.64 27.54
CA VAL A 22 13.75 3.41 27.82
C VAL A 22 14.14 3.25 29.27
N PHE A 23 15.32 2.69 29.52
CA PHE A 23 15.84 2.42 30.86
C PHE A 23 17.08 3.27 31.15
N GLU A 24 17.18 3.80 32.36
CA GLU A 24 18.37 4.54 32.79
C GLU A 24 19.50 3.57 33.19
N GLY A 25 20.66 3.76 32.56
CA GLY A 25 21.91 3.06 32.82
C GLY A 25 22.92 3.91 33.62
N TYR A 26 24.16 3.44 33.68
CA TYR A 26 25.21 4.10 34.45
C TYR A 26 25.47 5.54 33.96
N GLY A 27 25.51 6.49 34.90
CA GLY A 27 25.77 7.90 34.57
C GLY A 27 24.62 8.62 33.88
N GLY A 28 23.37 8.12 34.01
CA GLY A 28 22.19 8.73 33.41
C GLY A 28 22.01 8.43 31.93
N THR A 29 22.70 7.41 31.39
CA THR A 29 22.58 7.02 29.99
C THR A 29 21.24 6.34 29.72
N ALA A 30 20.48 6.81 28.74
CA ALA A 30 19.27 6.12 28.31
C ALA A 30 19.61 4.92 27.42
N CYS A 31 19.09 3.75 27.77
CA CYS A 31 19.32 2.48 27.07
C CYS A 31 18.01 1.94 26.49
N VAL A 32 18.08 1.42 25.27
CA VAL A 32 16.98 0.74 24.58
C VAL A 32 17.56 -0.48 23.88
N GLU A 33 16.89 -1.63 24.01
CA GLU A 33 17.28 -2.85 23.30
C GLU A 33 16.23 -3.23 22.25
N ALA A 34 16.63 -3.27 20.98
CA ALA A 34 15.72 -3.56 19.88
C ALA A 34 15.19 -5.01 19.94
N GLY A 35 16.05 -5.96 20.30
CA GLY A 35 15.77 -7.40 20.19
C GLY A 35 15.90 -7.92 18.76
N GLY A 36 15.50 -9.19 18.56
CA GLY A 36 15.55 -9.85 17.26
C GLY A 36 14.32 -10.74 17.02
N PRO A 37 14.03 -11.11 15.75
CA PRO A 37 13.03 -12.12 15.46
C PRO A 37 13.45 -13.48 16.04
N LYS A 38 12.48 -14.37 16.25
CA LYS A 38 12.79 -15.76 16.61
C LYS A 38 13.76 -16.36 15.57
N PRO A 39 14.79 -17.10 15.99
CA PRO A 39 15.72 -17.75 15.07
C PRO A 39 14.99 -18.52 13.97
N GLY A 40 15.29 -18.22 12.71
CA GLY A 40 14.69 -18.86 11.54
C GLY A 40 13.30 -18.37 11.10
N ILE A 41 12.66 -17.42 11.80
CA ILE A 41 11.26 -17.02 11.56
C ILE A 41 11.10 -15.52 11.23
N GLY A 42 12.17 -14.77 10.97
CA GLY A 42 12.02 -13.36 10.57
C GLY A 42 13.28 -12.65 10.08
N CYS A 43 13.08 -11.45 9.52
CA CYS A 43 14.14 -10.58 9.04
C CYS A 43 14.55 -9.60 10.15
N ALA A 44 15.76 -9.75 10.68
CA ALA A 44 16.27 -8.87 11.72
C ALA A 44 16.41 -7.41 11.23
N GLY A 45 16.70 -7.19 9.94
CA GLY A 45 16.67 -5.86 9.35
C GLY A 45 15.30 -5.15 9.41
N ARG A 46 14.20 -5.87 9.17
CA ARG A 46 12.83 -5.34 9.36
C ARG A 46 12.51 -5.12 10.85
N GLY A 47 13.10 -5.94 11.72
CA GLY A 47 13.02 -5.76 13.17
C GLY A 47 13.57 -4.40 13.60
N ILE A 48 14.76 -4.04 13.14
CA ILE A 48 15.39 -2.74 13.45
C ILE A 48 14.52 -1.56 13.00
N LEU A 49 14.00 -1.60 11.77
CA LEU A 49 13.07 -0.59 11.25
C LEU A 49 11.82 -0.45 12.12
N SER A 50 11.18 -1.57 12.45
CA SER A 50 9.99 -1.61 13.31
C SER A 50 10.27 -0.99 14.68
N SER A 51 11.45 -1.27 15.25
CA SER A 51 11.87 -0.69 16.53
C SER A 51 11.99 0.84 16.45
N PHE A 52 12.60 1.38 15.39
CA PHE A 52 12.66 2.83 15.20
C PHE A 52 11.28 3.48 15.04
N GLU A 53 10.37 2.85 14.29
CA GLU A 53 9.01 3.35 14.11
C GLU A 53 8.23 3.38 15.43
N VAL A 54 8.38 2.37 16.28
CA VAL A 54 7.72 2.34 17.58
C VAL A 54 8.30 3.39 18.51
N LEU A 55 9.63 3.49 18.62
CA LEU A 55 10.26 4.51 19.46
C LEU A 55 9.84 5.92 19.06
N LYS A 56 9.77 6.20 17.75
CA LYS A 56 9.28 7.49 17.23
C LYS A 56 7.80 7.73 17.58
N ARG A 57 6.98 6.68 17.53
CA ARG A 57 5.54 6.73 17.82
C ARG A 57 5.24 6.96 19.30
N VAL A 58 5.96 6.29 20.19
CA VAL A 58 5.83 6.48 21.64
C VAL A 58 6.52 7.78 22.13
N GLY A 59 7.14 8.53 21.22
CA GLY A 59 7.58 9.90 21.46
C GLY A 59 9.07 10.08 21.75
N LEU A 60 9.92 9.07 21.53
CA LEU A 60 11.37 9.23 21.64
C LEU A 60 11.86 10.15 20.52
N ARG A 61 12.39 11.33 20.90
CA ARG A 61 12.98 12.28 19.96
C ARG A 61 14.49 12.24 20.11
N ALA A 62 15.21 12.10 18.98
CA ALA A 62 16.67 12.13 18.97
C ALA A 62 17.24 13.45 19.53
N SER A 63 16.52 14.56 19.38
CA SER A 63 16.89 15.88 19.92
C SER A 63 16.93 15.97 21.45
N SER A 64 16.48 14.92 22.16
CA SER A 64 16.53 14.85 23.62
C SER A 64 17.89 14.36 24.14
N PHE A 65 18.82 13.98 23.27
CA PHE A 65 20.13 13.45 23.62
C PHE A 65 21.24 14.19 22.90
N ASP A 66 22.37 14.38 23.59
CA ASP A 66 23.57 14.99 22.98
C ASP A 66 24.22 14.05 21.97
N ILE A 67 24.24 12.74 22.26
CA ILE A 67 24.82 11.69 21.42
C ILE A 67 23.90 10.47 21.46
N VAL A 68 23.63 9.89 20.28
CA VAL A 68 22.92 8.61 20.13
C VAL A 68 23.89 7.60 19.53
N LEU A 69 24.07 6.46 20.20
CA LEU A 69 24.94 5.37 19.74
C LEU A 69 24.07 4.19 19.28
N TYR A 70 24.38 3.68 18.09
CA TYR A 70 23.79 2.46 17.56
C TYR A 70 24.83 1.35 17.58
N ASP A 71 24.58 0.30 18.36
CA ASP A 71 25.34 -0.94 18.30
C ASP A 71 24.67 -1.90 17.31
N VAL A 72 25.35 -2.20 16.20
CA VAL A 72 24.78 -2.96 15.08
C VAL A 72 25.76 -4.05 14.67
N LEU A 73 25.26 -5.28 14.53
CA LEU A 73 26.05 -6.42 14.08
C LEU A 73 26.50 -6.24 12.62
N GLY A 74 27.79 -6.48 12.37
CA GLY A 74 28.43 -6.26 11.07
C GLY A 74 28.47 -7.48 10.15
N ASP A 75 28.07 -8.65 10.62
CA ASP A 75 28.16 -9.95 9.92
C ASP A 75 27.05 -10.19 8.88
N VAL A 76 25.94 -9.44 8.95
CA VAL A 76 24.79 -9.58 8.04
C VAL A 76 24.54 -8.28 7.28
N VAL A 77 25.06 -8.16 6.07
CA VAL A 77 24.78 -7.03 5.15
C VAL A 77 23.59 -7.33 4.23
N CYS A 78 22.42 -7.64 4.81
CA CYS A 78 21.18 -7.63 4.04
C CYS A 78 20.56 -6.21 4.07
N GLY A 79 19.72 -5.86 3.09
CA GLY A 79 19.23 -4.49 2.89
C GLY A 79 18.61 -3.83 4.14
N GLY A 80 18.05 -4.61 5.07
CA GLY A 80 17.48 -4.08 6.31
C GLY A 80 18.51 -3.76 7.42
N PHE A 81 19.68 -4.40 7.46
CA PHE A 81 20.77 -4.03 8.40
C PHE A 81 21.57 -2.82 7.93
N ALA A 82 21.44 -2.45 6.65
CA ALA A 82 22.04 -1.26 6.09
C ALA A 82 21.28 0.04 6.45
N VAL A 83 20.08 -0.08 7.04
CA VAL A 83 19.21 1.07 7.39
C VAL A 83 19.86 2.02 8.38
N PRO A 84 20.45 1.58 9.52
CA PRO A 84 21.11 2.50 10.45
C PRO A 84 22.32 3.21 9.84
N LEU A 85 22.90 2.67 8.77
CA LEU A 85 24.03 3.26 8.05
C LEU A 85 23.62 4.39 7.10
N ARG A 86 22.32 4.63 6.92
CA ARG A 86 21.82 5.72 6.08
C ARG A 86 21.97 7.06 6.80
N LYS A 87 22.09 8.14 6.01
CA LYS A 87 22.35 9.50 6.51
C LYS A 87 21.22 10.05 7.39
N GLU A 88 20.02 9.48 7.30
CA GLU A 88 18.88 9.87 8.14
C GLU A 88 18.99 9.36 9.58
N TYR A 89 19.87 8.39 9.84
CA TYR A 89 20.01 7.74 11.15
C TYR A 89 21.39 7.93 11.77
N ALA A 90 22.47 7.87 10.99
CA ALA A 90 23.84 8.00 11.51
C ALA A 90 24.65 9.07 10.77
N ASP A 91 25.19 10.01 11.54
CA ASP A 91 26.09 11.05 11.02
C ASP A 91 27.54 10.57 10.84
N ALA A 92 27.94 9.52 11.58
CA ALA A 92 29.29 8.98 11.57
C ALA A 92 29.26 7.46 11.84
N VAL A 93 30.15 6.72 11.18
CA VAL A 93 30.26 5.25 11.33
C VAL A 93 31.66 4.88 11.82
N PHE A 94 31.71 4.08 12.89
CA PHE A 94 32.94 3.49 13.42
C PHE A 94 32.98 2.01 13.05
N LEU A 95 34.07 1.56 12.44
CA LEU A 95 34.25 0.15 12.09
C LEU A 95 34.97 -0.58 13.22
N VAL A 96 34.28 -1.45 13.94
CA VAL A 96 34.90 -2.33 14.94
C VAL A 96 35.27 -3.65 14.26
N THR A 97 36.56 -3.98 14.21
CA THR A 97 37.04 -5.23 13.56
C THR A 97 38.21 -5.84 14.29
N SER A 98 38.42 -7.15 14.09
CA SER A 98 39.64 -7.89 14.39
C SER A 98 40.48 -8.08 13.12
N GLY A 99 41.65 -8.71 13.22
CA GLY A 99 42.45 -9.10 12.05
C GLY A 99 42.10 -10.49 11.49
N GLU A 100 40.92 -11.01 11.83
CA GLU A 100 40.34 -12.20 11.19
C GLU A 100 39.85 -11.83 9.79
N TYR A 101 40.03 -12.73 8.82
CA TYR A 101 39.61 -12.48 7.45
C TYR A 101 38.11 -12.18 7.33
N MET A 102 37.25 -12.92 8.06
CA MET A 102 35.82 -12.68 8.05
C MET A 102 35.41 -11.33 8.67
N ALA A 103 36.12 -10.87 9.70
CA ALA A 103 35.86 -9.56 10.30
C ALA A 103 36.24 -8.42 9.34
N LEU A 104 37.40 -8.54 8.67
CA LEU A 104 37.82 -7.59 7.64
C LEU A 104 36.93 -7.64 6.39
N TYR A 105 36.45 -8.82 6.02
CA TYR A 105 35.47 -9.00 4.95
C TYR A 105 34.14 -8.32 5.28
N ALA A 106 33.63 -8.51 6.49
CA ALA A 106 32.45 -7.81 6.99
C ALA A 106 32.66 -6.29 7.01
N ALA A 107 33.79 -5.80 7.54
CA ALA A 107 34.14 -4.38 7.53
C ALA A 107 34.19 -3.81 6.10
N ASN A 108 34.76 -4.55 5.15
CA ASN A 108 34.79 -4.17 3.74
C ASN A 108 33.38 -4.11 3.11
N ASN A 109 32.50 -5.02 3.47
CA ASN A 109 31.11 -5.00 3.01
C ASN A 109 30.30 -3.85 3.63
N ILE A 110 30.57 -3.47 4.88
CA ILE A 110 30.00 -2.27 5.48
C ILE A 110 30.44 -1.03 4.69
N LEU A 111 31.72 -0.94 4.29
CA LEU A 111 32.20 0.15 3.42
C LEU A 111 31.50 0.14 2.05
N ARG A 112 31.25 -1.04 1.45
CA ARG A 112 30.43 -1.14 0.22
C ARG A 112 29.02 -0.62 0.44
N GLY A 113 28.39 -1.00 1.56
CA GLY A 113 27.07 -0.51 1.95
C GLY A 113 27.05 1.01 2.11
N ILE A 114 28.00 1.59 2.85
CA ILE A 114 28.10 3.04 3.05
C ILE A 114 28.28 3.76 1.72
N ARG A 115 29.12 3.24 0.82
CA ARG A 115 29.37 3.81 -0.51
C ARG A 115 28.10 3.89 -1.37
N ASN A 116 27.17 2.96 -1.21
CA ASN A 116 25.88 3.02 -1.90
C ASN A 116 24.97 4.17 -1.40
N PHE A 117 25.20 4.67 -0.18
CA PHE A 117 24.42 5.76 0.44
C PHE A 117 25.22 7.07 0.56
N GLU A 118 26.48 7.10 0.10
CA GLU A 118 27.38 8.25 0.23
C GLU A 118 27.24 9.17 -0.99
N ASP A 119 26.53 10.30 -0.82
CA ASP A 119 26.31 11.27 -1.91
C ASP A 119 27.59 12.09 -2.21
N SER A 120 28.18 12.72 -1.19
CA SER A 120 29.32 13.66 -1.34
C SER A 120 30.10 13.95 -0.04
N VAL A 121 29.52 13.66 1.14
CA VAL A 121 30.14 13.96 2.44
C VAL A 121 30.66 12.65 3.05
N PRO A 122 31.96 12.57 3.37
CA PRO A 122 32.56 11.46 4.10
C PRO A 122 31.82 11.13 5.40
N ARG A 123 31.58 9.84 5.69
CA ARG A 123 30.88 9.40 6.92
C ARG A 123 31.61 8.38 7.77
N VAL A 124 32.76 7.87 7.34
CA VAL A 124 33.51 6.86 8.11
C VAL A 124 34.47 7.57 9.06
N ALA A 125 34.32 7.38 10.37
CA ALA A 125 35.19 8.01 11.36
C ALA A 125 36.56 7.30 11.47
N GLY A 126 36.58 5.99 11.29
CA GLY A 126 37.80 5.18 11.33
C GLY A 126 37.56 3.78 11.89
N ILE A 127 38.66 3.06 12.12
CA ILE A 127 38.68 1.68 12.57
C ILE A 127 39.00 1.61 14.06
N ILE A 128 38.18 0.90 14.83
CA ILE A 128 38.47 0.47 16.20
C ILE A 128 38.96 -0.97 16.11
N PHE A 129 40.26 -1.16 16.35
CA PHE A 129 40.88 -2.48 16.30
C PHE A 129 40.63 -3.24 17.60
N ASN A 130 39.76 -4.24 17.56
CA ASN A 130 39.44 -5.11 18.69
C ASN A 130 40.31 -6.37 18.65
N ARG A 131 41.39 -6.41 19.44
CA ARG A 131 42.41 -7.48 19.37
C ARG A 131 41.84 -8.82 19.81
N ARG A 132 42.07 -9.86 19.01
CA ARG A 132 41.79 -11.27 19.37
C ARG A 132 43.01 -12.00 19.89
N GLY A 133 44.21 -11.48 19.62
CA GLY A 133 45.49 -12.07 19.99
C GLY A 133 46.01 -13.05 18.93
N LEU A 134 45.67 -12.82 17.66
CA LEU A 134 46.08 -13.69 16.55
C LEU A 134 47.47 -13.31 16.02
N PHE A 135 48.15 -14.27 15.41
CA PHE A 135 49.42 -14.03 14.73
C PHE A 135 49.22 -13.07 13.54
N GLU A 136 50.05 -12.02 13.49
CA GLU A 136 50.03 -10.94 12.47
C GLU A 136 48.69 -10.18 12.35
N GLU A 137 47.84 -10.24 13.39
CA GLU A 137 46.52 -9.59 13.39
C GLU A 137 46.63 -8.07 13.16
N GLU A 138 47.60 -7.45 13.83
CA GLU A 138 47.87 -6.03 13.75
C GLU A 138 48.30 -5.63 12.33
N GLU A 139 49.22 -6.37 11.72
CA GLU A 139 49.66 -6.09 10.35
C GLU A 139 48.52 -6.13 9.34
N ARG A 140 47.59 -7.08 9.47
CA ARG A 140 46.41 -7.20 8.59
C ARG A 140 45.45 -6.03 8.74
N VAL A 141 45.11 -5.64 9.96
CA VAL A 141 44.20 -4.51 10.21
C VAL A 141 44.83 -3.20 9.72
N PHE A 142 46.11 -2.97 9.99
CA PHE A 142 46.81 -1.78 9.51
C PHE A 142 47.01 -1.78 7.98
N ALA A 143 47.19 -2.95 7.35
CA ALA A 143 47.20 -3.06 5.89
C ALA A 143 45.83 -2.70 5.30
N PHE A 144 44.74 -3.20 5.89
CA PHE A 144 43.38 -2.89 5.47
C PHE A 144 43.06 -1.40 5.65
N ALA A 145 43.44 -0.82 6.79
CA ALA A 145 43.31 0.59 7.08
C ALA A 145 44.01 1.47 6.02
N ARG A 146 45.26 1.12 5.66
CA ARG A 146 46.00 1.83 4.60
C ARG A 146 45.35 1.70 3.22
N ALA A 147 44.92 0.49 2.86
CA ALA A 147 44.32 0.23 1.55
C ALA A 147 42.96 0.94 1.38
N THR A 148 42.18 1.06 2.47
CA THR A 148 40.88 1.75 2.47
C THR A 148 40.98 3.26 2.76
N GLY A 149 42.17 3.75 3.15
CA GLY A 149 42.40 5.16 3.49
C GLY A 149 41.79 5.59 4.83
N LEU A 150 41.59 4.64 5.76
CA LEU A 150 40.97 4.87 7.06
C LEU A 150 42.02 4.89 8.19
N PRO A 151 41.89 5.77 9.19
CA PRO A 151 42.73 5.73 10.38
C PRO A 151 42.29 4.61 11.33
N VAL A 152 43.26 4.02 12.04
CA VAL A 152 42.98 3.18 13.21
C VAL A 152 42.93 4.09 14.44
N LEU A 153 41.74 4.27 15.00
CA LEU A 153 41.46 5.24 16.07
C LEU A 153 41.89 4.74 17.45
N ALA A 154 41.69 3.45 17.70
CA ALA A 154 42.06 2.81 18.95
C ALA A 154 42.36 1.33 18.74
N SER A 155 43.18 0.78 19.63
CA SER A 155 43.43 -0.66 19.71
C SER A 155 43.02 -1.17 21.08
N ILE A 156 41.91 -1.91 21.13
CA ILE A 156 41.36 -2.45 22.36
C ILE A 156 42.08 -3.78 22.65
N PRO A 157 42.80 -3.89 23.79
CA PRO A 157 43.51 -5.12 24.14
C PRO A 157 42.55 -6.20 24.62
N ARG A 158 42.96 -7.45 24.50
CA ARG A 158 42.30 -8.57 25.17
C ARG A 158 42.78 -8.62 26.62
N ASP A 159 41.90 -8.23 27.55
CA ASP A 159 42.23 -8.06 28.98
C ASP A 159 41.17 -8.73 29.87
N GLU A 160 41.57 -9.26 31.02
CA GLU A 160 40.64 -9.91 31.96
C GLU A 160 39.71 -8.92 32.65
N VAL A 161 40.08 -7.62 32.71
CA VAL A 161 39.27 -6.58 33.35
C VAL A 161 37.87 -6.48 32.74
N PHE A 162 37.71 -6.78 31.45
CA PHE A 162 36.40 -6.84 30.79
C PHE A 162 35.52 -7.93 31.40
N SER A 163 36.05 -9.15 31.54
CA SER A 163 35.33 -10.26 32.16
C SER A 163 35.11 -10.05 33.66
N GLN A 164 36.01 -9.34 34.34
CA GLN A 164 35.81 -8.96 35.74
C GLN A 164 34.66 -7.95 35.89
N ALA A 165 34.54 -6.98 34.99
CA ALA A 165 33.45 -6.01 34.98
C ALA A 165 32.11 -6.69 34.69
N GLU A 166 32.09 -7.61 33.71
CA GLU A 166 30.92 -8.41 33.37
C GLU A 166 30.46 -9.29 34.54
N LYS A 167 31.38 -9.93 35.27
CA LYS A 167 31.07 -10.75 36.46
C LYS A 167 30.34 -9.97 37.55
N VAL A 168 30.61 -8.67 37.69
CA VAL A 168 29.93 -7.82 38.66
C VAL A 168 28.73 -7.06 38.08
N GLY A 169 28.38 -7.34 36.81
CA GLY A 169 27.23 -6.75 36.12
C GLY A 169 27.34 -5.24 35.88
N LYS A 170 28.57 -4.72 35.78
CA LYS A 170 28.85 -3.28 35.62
C LYS A 170 29.62 -3.01 34.35
N THR A 171 29.49 -1.79 33.82
CA THR A 171 30.34 -1.35 32.71
C THR A 171 31.80 -1.25 33.17
N LEU A 172 32.74 -1.37 32.24
CA LEU A 172 34.17 -1.22 32.52
C LEU A 172 34.48 0.14 33.18
N ALA A 173 33.85 1.21 32.71
CA ALA A 173 34.03 2.57 33.24
C ALA A 173 33.51 2.71 34.68
N GLU A 174 32.47 1.96 35.05
CA GLU A 174 31.93 1.95 36.42
C GLU A 174 32.77 1.09 37.36
N ALA A 175 33.12 -0.13 36.95
CA ALA A 175 33.80 -1.10 37.81
C ALA A 175 35.30 -0.78 37.96
N PHE A 176 35.96 -0.37 36.88
CA PHE A 176 37.40 -0.16 36.84
C PHE A 176 37.77 1.14 36.09
N PRO A 177 37.33 2.32 36.58
CA PRO A 177 37.53 3.61 35.90
C PRO A 177 39.00 3.97 35.67
N SER A 178 39.90 3.47 36.53
CA SER A 178 41.34 3.72 36.47
C SER A 178 42.12 2.68 35.65
N SER A 179 41.44 1.67 35.08
CA SER A 179 42.10 0.66 34.25
C SER A 179 42.58 1.24 32.92
N ALA A 180 43.64 0.66 32.35
CA ALA A 180 44.17 1.10 31.06
C ALA A 180 43.12 0.97 29.94
N PRO A 181 42.32 -0.13 29.84
CA PRO A 181 41.23 -0.20 28.88
C PRO A 181 40.17 0.90 29.07
N ALA A 182 39.82 1.27 30.30
CA ALA A 182 38.91 2.39 30.56
C ALA A 182 39.49 3.75 30.10
N GLY A 183 40.82 3.90 30.11
CA GLY A 183 41.51 5.03 29.50
C GLY A 183 41.26 5.14 27.99
N ILE A 184 41.36 4.03 27.27
CA ILE A 184 41.14 3.96 25.81
C ILE A 184 39.71 4.40 25.45
N PHE A 185 38.70 3.92 26.18
CA PHE A 185 37.31 4.34 25.94
C PHE A 185 37.07 5.82 26.25
N ARG A 186 37.78 6.40 27.23
CA ARG A 186 37.73 7.85 27.51
C ARG A 186 38.33 8.66 26.36
N GLU A 187 39.42 8.21 25.76
CA GLU A 187 40.00 8.84 24.58
C GLU A 187 39.07 8.75 23.37
N LEU A 188 38.44 7.59 23.14
CA LEU A 188 37.42 7.44 22.09
C LEU A 188 36.22 8.36 22.32
N ALA A 189 35.74 8.51 23.56
CA ALA A 189 34.66 9.44 23.88
C ALA A 189 35.04 10.90 23.60
N LEU A 190 36.29 11.29 23.87
CA LEU A 190 36.81 12.61 23.49
C LEU A 190 36.88 12.78 21.97
N TYR A 191 37.25 11.74 21.23
CA TYR A 191 37.25 11.74 19.77
C TYR A 191 35.84 11.98 19.21
N VAL A 192 34.83 11.24 19.71
CA VAL A 192 33.43 11.42 19.31
C VAL A 192 32.96 12.86 19.58
N LYS A 193 33.31 13.43 20.73
CA LYS A 193 32.99 14.81 21.08
C LYS A 193 33.66 15.85 20.16
N ASN A 194 34.88 15.56 19.67
CA ASN A 194 35.57 16.42 18.72
C ASN A 194 34.98 16.32 17.31
N LEU A 195 34.49 15.13 16.93
CA LEU A 195 33.87 14.88 15.64
C LEU A 195 32.56 15.66 15.45
N GLU A 196 31.85 15.95 16.54
CA GLU A 196 30.69 16.87 16.54
C GLU A 196 31.08 18.29 16.05
N LYS A 197 32.30 18.73 16.38
CA LYS A 197 32.80 20.09 16.09
C LYS A 197 33.55 20.18 14.76
N ASP A 198 34.26 19.12 14.38
CA ASP A 198 35.06 19.06 13.17
C ASP A 198 34.74 17.82 12.34
N ARG A 199 33.89 17.99 11.32
CA ARG A 199 33.49 16.94 10.39
C ARG A 199 34.58 16.57 9.37
N ASN A 200 35.71 17.30 9.33
CA ASN A 200 36.84 16.94 8.45
C ASN A 200 37.59 15.68 8.94
N LEU A 201 37.27 15.20 10.15
CA LEU A 201 37.76 13.93 10.70
C LEU A 201 37.06 12.70 10.10
N LEU A 202 36.10 12.90 9.18
CA LEU A 202 35.41 11.83 8.47
C LEU A 202 36.10 11.50 7.14
N HIS A 203 36.13 10.22 6.80
CA HIS A 203 36.81 9.64 5.66
C HIS A 203 35.80 8.98 4.70
N PRO A 204 36.06 9.03 3.38
CA PRO A 204 35.18 8.41 2.38
C PRO A 204 35.27 6.88 2.45
N ALA A 205 34.18 6.19 2.10
CA ALA A 205 34.15 4.74 2.08
C ALA A 205 34.82 4.18 0.81
N ASN A 206 36.07 3.71 0.94
CA ASN A 206 36.82 3.09 -0.17
C ASN A 206 36.97 1.57 0.05
N PRO A 207 35.93 0.76 -0.25
CA PRO A 207 36.04 -0.69 -0.13
C PRO A 207 36.94 -1.29 -1.21
N LEU A 208 37.62 -2.38 -0.86
CA LEU A 208 38.47 -3.17 -1.75
C LEU A 208 37.65 -4.18 -2.56
N GLY A 209 38.19 -4.61 -3.70
CA GLY A 209 37.67 -5.78 -4.42
C GLY A 209 37.88 -7.07 -3.63
N ASP A 210 37.10 -8.13 -3.90
CA ASP A 210 37.22 -9.39 -3.12
C ASP A 210 38.61 -10.02 -3.27
N ILE A 211 39.15 -10.04 -4.50
CA ILE A 211 40.50 -10.55 -4.80
C ILE A 211 41.58 -9.70 -4.12
N GLU A 212 41.41 -8.39 -4.13
CA GLU A 212 42.35 -7.45 -3.51
C GLU A 212 42.38 -7.61 -1.99
N LEU A 213 41.21 -7.74 -1.37
CA LEU A 213 41.08 -8.01 0.06
C LEU A 213 41.68 -9.38 0.42
N GLU A 214 41.40 -10.42 -0.35
CA GLU A 214 41.97 -11.75 -0.13
C GLU A 214 43.49 -11.72 -0.24
N ALA A 215 44.04 -11.07 -1.28
CA ALA A 215 45.47 -10.93 -1.48
C ALA A 215 46.14 -10.16 -0.32
N LEU A 216 45.50 -9.09 0.16
CA LEU A 216 45.98 -8.25 1.25
C LEU A 216 45.99 -9.00 2.59
N VAL A 217 44.92 -9.74 2.89
CA VAL A 217 44.74 -10.37 4.21
C VAL A 217 45.40 -11.76 4.28
N LEU A 218 45.39 -12.53 3.19
CA LEU A 218 45.98 -13.88 3.12
C LEU A 218 47.42 -13.90 2.57
N GLY A 219 47.96 -12.76 2.14
CA GLY A 219 49.34 -12.66 1.64
C GLY A 219 49.59 -13.34 0.28
N ARG A 220 48.54 -13.63 -0.48
CA ARG A 220 48.64 -14.28 -1.80
C ARG A 220 48.98 -13.24 -2.88
N ARG A 221 50.24 -13.18 -3.31
CA ARG A 221 50.63 -12.43 -4.54
C ARG A 221 50.18 -13.21 -5.78
N GLU A 222 49.36 -12.61 -6.64
CA GLU A 222 48.96 -13.24 -7.91
C GLU A 222 50.17 -13.49 -8.83
N ARG A 223 50.22 -14.67 -9.44
CA ARG A 223 50.91 -14.88 -10.72
C ARG A 223 49.92 -14.50 -11.83
N PRO A 224 50.30 -13.66 -12.81
CA PRO A 224 49.38 -13.20 -13.83
C PRO A 224 48.84 -14.37 -14.67
N CYS A 225 47.52 -14.44 -14.77
CA CYS A 225 46.79 -15.39 -15.60
C CYS A 225 47.12 -15.16 -17.08
N ILE A 226 47.79 -16.12 -17.71
CA ILE A 226 48.03 -16.13 -19.15
C ILE A 226 46.68 -16.38 -19.83
N LYS A 227 46.23 -15.41 -20.64
CA LYS A 227 44.97 -15.48 -21.40
C LYS A 227 44.91 -16.76 -22.26
N PRO A 228 43.74 -17.40 -22.40
CA PRO A 228 43.56 -18.45 -23.39
C PRO A 228 43.61 -17.83 -24.79
N PHE A 229 44.36 -18.52 -25.66
CA PHE A 229 44.64 -18.15 -27.05
C PHE A 229 43.39 -17.78 -27.86
N GLY A 230 43.52 -16.72 -28.68
CA GLY A 230 42.64 -16.41 -29.78
C GLY A 230 43.40 -16.03 -31.04
N THR A 231 43.15 -16.80 -32.10
CA THR A 231 43.33 -16.55 -33.55
C THR A 231 44.70 -16.79 -34.20
N GLY A 232 44.66 -17.50 -35.34
CA GLY A 232 45.71 -17.43 -36.36
C GLY A 232 46.10 -18.76 -37.00
N SER A 233 45.46 -19.09 -38.12
CA SER A 233 45.91 -20.11 -39.09
C SER A 233 47.36 -19.90 -39.53
N ILE A 234 48.16 -20.97 -39.64
CA ILE A 234 49.16 -21.21 -40.68
C ILE A 234 49.52 -22.71 -40.69
N SER A 235 49.81 -23.18 -41.90
CA SER A 235 49.79 -24.53 -42.42
C SER A 235 51.06 -25.38 -42.24
N ARG A 236 50.86 -26.70 -42.46
CA ARG A 236 51.76 -27.71 -43.10
C ARG A 236 52.54 -28.72 -42.22
N LYS A 237 51.99 -29.96 -42.24
CA LYS A 237 52.52 -31.21 -42.88
C LYS A 237 53.43 -32.18 -42.10
N ILE A 238 53.00 -33.46 -42.17
CA ILE A 238 53.75 -34.76 -42.18
C ILE A 238 54.17 -35.30 -40.80
N SER A 239 54.10 -36.58 -40.43
CA SER A 239 53.36 -37.81 -40.80
C SER A 239 53.80 -38.94 -39.83
N CYS A 240 52.89 -39.86 -39.49
CA CYS A 240 53.07 -41.30 -39.19
C CYS A 240 54.15 -41.81 -38.20
N ALA A 241 53.70 -42.53 -37.15
CA ALA A 241 53.95 -43.97 -36.95
C ALA A 241 53.25 -44.52 -35.68
N GLU A 242 52.44 -45.57 -35.86
CA GLU A 242 51.92 -46.53 -34.87
C GLU A 242 52.93 -47.70 -34.68
N PRO A 243 52.66 -48.79 -33.90
CA PRO A 243 51.87 -48.98 -32.65
C PRO A 243 52.64 -49.84 -31.59
N LEU A 244 52.05 -50.06 -30.41
CA LEU A 244 52.07 -51.38 -29.73
C LEU A 244 51.04 -51.45 -28.59
N SER A 245 50.29 -52.55 -28.62
CA SER A 245 49.13 -52.96 -27.83
C SER A 245 49.44 -53.54 -26.44
N LEU A 246 48.49 -53.48 -25.50
CA LEU A 246 47.81 -54.67 -24.93
C LEU A 246 46.72 -54.35 -23.88
N SER A 247 45.52 -54.89 -24.17
CA SER A 247 44.46 -55.47 -23.30
C SER A 247 43.82 -54.69 -22.13
N GLN A 248 42.57 -54.28 -22.38
CA GLN A 248 41.32 -54.49 -21.61
C GLN A 248 41.37 -54.92 -20.13
N GLU A 249 40.66 -54.17 -19.28
CA GLU A 249 39.58 -54.69 -18.42
C GLU A 249 38.65 -53.55 -17.93
N ASN A 250 37.34 -53.79 -18.02
CA ASN A 250 36.24 -52.92 -17.57
C ASN A 250 35.81 -53.36 -16.15
N ARG A 251 35.64 -52.41 -15.20
CA ARG A 251 34.40 -52.18 -14.41
C ARG A 251 34.59 -51.14 -13.27
N PRO A 252 33.50 -50.46 -12.84
CA PRO A 252 33.52 -49.29 -11.94
C PRO A 252 33.09 -49.61 -10.49
N PHE A 253 33.53 -48.79 -9.52
CA PHE A 253 33.05 -48.70 -8.12
C PHE A 253 33.60 -47.37 -7.53
N ALA A 254 33.01 -46.64 -6.57
CA ALA A 254 31.84 -46.82 -5.72
C ALA A 254 31.41 -45.45 -5.12
N GLU A 255 30.11 -45.25 -4.95
CA GLU A 255 29.53 -44.32 -3.96
C GLU A 255 29.37 -45.08 -2.63
N ILE A 256 29.57 -44.38 -1.50
CA ILE A 256 29.41 -44.94 -0.15
C ILE A 256 28.23 -44.26 0.55
N HIS A 257 27.18 -45.03 0.82
CA HIS A 257 26.14 -44.75 1.81
C HIS A 257 26.17 -45.88 2.85
N MET A 258 26.00 -45.55 4.13
CA MET A 258 25.83 -46.51 5.23
C MET A 258 24.48 -46.28 5.93
N GLU A 259 23.72 -47.37 6.07
CA GLU A 259 22.41 -47.52 6.70
C GLU A 259 22.48 -47.78 8.21
N ILE A 260 21.34 -47.60 8.91
CA ILE A 260 21.04 -48.08 10.27
C ILE A 260 19.71 -48.88 10.20
N PRO A 261 19.56 -50.03 10.90
CA PRO A 261 18.54 -51.05 10.57
C PRO A 261 17.21 -50.96 11.34
N GLU A 262 16.17 -51.57 10.76
CA GLU A 262 14.81 -51.80 11.29
C GLU A 262 14.67 -53.11 12.07
N THR A 263 13.69 -53.18 13.00
CA THR A 263 12.89 -54.39 13.28
C THR A 263 11.45 -54.08 13.76
N SER A 264 10.48 -54.47 12.93
CA SER A 264 9.20 -55.23 13.16
C SER A 264 8.06 -54.76 14.11
N SER A 265 6.90 -54.52 13.47
CA SER A 265 5.48 -54.97 13.72
C SER A 265 4.93 -55.12 15.17
N GLU A 266 3.75 -54.59 15.52
CA GLU A 266 2.42 -55.16 15.21
C GLU A 266 1.25 -54.16 15.35
N LYS A 267 0.13 -54.45 14.66
CA LYS A 267 -1.16 -53.72 14.65
C LYS A 267 -2.10 -54.19 15.78
N ILE A 268 -3.05 -53.34 16.21
CA ILE A 268 -4.53 -53.58 16.28
C ILE A 268 -5.23 -52.39 17.00
N CYS A 269 -6.31 -51.88 16.41
CA CYS A 269 -7.23 -50.81 16.90
C CYS A 269 -8.35 -51.38 17.82
N PRO A 270 -9.46 -50.64 18.10
CA PRO A 270 -9.68 -49.41 18.89
C PRO A 270 -10.67 -49.70 20.07
N VAL A 271 -11.15 -48.72 20.85
CA VAL A 271 -12.56 -48.64 21.34
C VAL A 271 -12.86 -47.33 22.13
N ILE A 272 -14.14 -46.96 22.01
CA ILE A 272 -14.96 -45.81 22.41
C ILE A 272 -15.39 -45.80 23.91
N SER A 273 -15.80 -44.59 24.36
CA SER A 273 -16.84 -44.21 25.38
C SER A 273 -16.62 -44.23 26.89
N GLU A 274 -16.85 -43.03 27.45
CA GLU A 274 -17.81 -42.64 28.52
C GLU A 274 -17.56 -42.93 30.01
N ALA A 275 -17.54 -41.79 30.73
CA ALA A 275 -18.22 -41.47 31.99
C ALA A 275 -17.93 -42.29 33.27
N GLN A 276 -17.48 -41.59 34.33
CA GLN A 276 -18.36 -41.25 35.46
C GLN A 276 -17.70 -40.34 36.52
N SER A 277 -18.56 -39.46 37.01
CA SER A 277 -18.57 -38.47 38.10
C SER A 277 -18.13 -38.91 39.49
N ALA A 278 -17.63 -37.95 40.28
CA ALA A 278 -17.91 -37.82 41.71
C ALA A 278 -17.76 -36.36 42.20
N GLU A 279 -18.85 -35.79 42.71
CA GLU A 279 -18.96 -34.49 43.42
C GLU A 279 -18.56 -34.62 44.90
N ILE A 280 -18.16 -33.50 45.55
CA ILE A 280 -18.56 -33.14 46.93
C ILE A 280 -18.48 -31.59 47.10
N SER A 281 -19.68 -31.02 47.30
CA SER A 281 -20.15 -29.79 48.00
C SER A 281 -19.15 -29.04 48.91
N SER A 282 -19.10 -27.70 49.00
CA SER A 282 -20.20 -26.86 49.51
C SER A 282 -19.93 -25.33 49.52
N ARG A 283 -21.00 -24.57 49.17
CA ARG A 283 -21.46 -23.24 49.66
C ARG A 283 -20.82 -21.92 49.17
N THR A 284 -21.66 -21.20 48.39
CA THR A 284 -21.69 -19.77 48.01
C THR A 284 -22.08 -18.84 49.18
N PRO A 285 -21.85 -17.50 49.07
CA PRO A 285 -22.91 -16.61 48.57
C PRO A 285 -22.43 -15.52 47.57
N THR A 286 -23.19 -15.45 46.46
CA THR A 286 -23.69 -14.29 45.70
C THR A 286 -23.15 -12.87 45.97
N GLU A 287 -22.67 -12.20 44.92
CA GLU A 287 -23.26 -10.94 44.41
C GLU A 287 -22.76 -10.58 43.00
N GLU A 288 -23.68 -10.01 42.23
CA GLU A 288 -23.77 -9.62 40.82
C GLU A 288 -22.49 -9.19 40.05
N VAL A 289 -22.30 -9.77 38.85
CA VAL A 289 -21.46 -9.21 37.78
C VAL A 289 -22.28 -9.02 36.51
N SER A 290 -22.39 -7.76 36.10
CA SER A 290 -22.97 -7.26 34.87
C SER A 290 -22.38 -7.92 33.60
N PRO A 291 -23.19 -8.36 32.62
CA PRO A 291 -22.69 -8.85 31.35
C PRO A 291 -22.47 -7.70 30.38
N SER A 292 -21.30 -7.06 30.41
CA SER A 292 -20.83 -6.21 29.33
C SER A 292 -19.34 -6.40 29.09
N SER A 293 -18.97 -7.36 28.23
CA SER A 293 -17.68 -7.32 27.52
C SER A 293 -17.53 -8.31 26.35
N GLN A 294 -18.52 -9.14 26.01
CA GLN A 294 -18.50 -9.91 24.75
C GLN A 294 -18.95 -9.07 23.56
N ALA A 295 -18.20 -8.00 23.27
CA ALA A 295 -18.22 -7.32 21.98
C ALA A 295 -16.91 -6.53 21.87
N LYS A 296 -15.89 -7.11 21.20
CA LYS A 296 -14.78 -6.42 20.50
C LYS A 296 -13.72 -7.44 20.02
N HIS A 297 -14.14 -8.48 19.29
CA HIS A 297 -13.28 -8.97 18.21
C HIS A 297 -13.62 -8.10 17.00
N LEU A 298 -12.96 -6.93 16.89
CA LEU A 298 -13.01 -6.15 15.65
C LEU A 298 -12.29 -6.97 14.57
N SER A 299 -13.09 -7.63 13.73
CA SER A 299 -12.69 -8.07 12.41
C SER A 299 -12.06 -6.89 11.67
N ARG A 300 -10.75 -6.95 11.40
CA ARG A 300 -10.16 -6.10 10.37
C ARG A 300 -10.98 -6.32 9.09
N PRO A 301 -11.52 -5.27 8.45
CA PRO A 301 -12.25 -5.44 7.21
C PRO A 301 -11.36 -6.17 6.21
N LEU A 302 -11.93 -7.11 5.46
CA LEU A 302 -11.25 -7.74 4.32
C LEU A 302 -10.70 -6.62 3.43
N LEU A 303 -9.39 -6.61 3.19
CA LEU A 303 -8.77 -5.69 2.24
C LEU A 303 -9.31 -6.03 0.85
N CYS A 304 -10.24 -5.23 0.34
CA CYS A 304 -10.75 -5.34 -1.02
C CYS A 304 -9.67 -4.85 -2.01
N GLY A 305 -8.62 -5.65 -2.22
CA GLY A 305 -7.47 -5.29 -3.06
C GLY A 305 -6.30 -4.66 -2.28
N CYS A 306 -5.31 -4.13 -3.00
CA CYS A 306 -4.07 -3.59 -2.42
C CYS A 306 -3.74 -2.18 -2.92
N ALA A 307 -2.94 -1.43 -2.15
CA ALA A 307 -2.55 -0.06 -2.46
C ALA A 307 -1.88 0.10 -3.84
N PHE A 308 -1.03 -0.86 -4.23
CA PHE A 308 -0.45 -0.89 -5.58
C PHE A 308 -1.53 -0.83 -6.65
N SER A 309 -2.54 -1.71 -6.60
CA SER A 309 -3.59 -1.74 -7.61
C SER A 309 -4.44 -0.46 -7.62
N GLY A 310 -4.66 0.16 -6.45
CA GLY A 310 -5.36 1.44 -6.33
C GLY A 310 -4.60 2.58 -7.01
N ALA A 311 -3.30 2.70 -6.74
CA ALA A 311 -2.46 3.75 -7.32
C ALA A 311 -2.26 3.59 -8.83
N VAL A 312 -2.13 2.36 -9.31
CA VAL A 312 -2.11 2.07 -10.75
C VAL A 312 -3.42 2.47 -11.40
N THR A 313 -4.56 2.18 -10.76
CA THR A 313 -5.87 2.61 -11.27
C THR A 313 -6.00 4.13 -11.34
N ALA A 314 -5.42 4.88 -10.38
CA ALA A 314 -5.42 6.33 -10.42
C ALA A 314 -4.53 6.87 -11.55
N THR A 315 -3.29 6.41 -11.65
CA THR A 315 -2.31 6.91 -12.62
C THR A 315 -2.63 6.52 -14.06
N PHE A 316 -3.21 5.33 -14.26
CA PHE A 316 -3.62 4.84 -15.57
C PHE A 316 -4.68 5.73 -16.25
N GLN A 317 -5.44 6.50 -15.47
CA GLN A 317 -6.49 7.38 -16.02
C GLN A 317 -5.95 8.68 -16.64
N VAL A 318 -4.63 8.88 -16.66
CA VAL A 318 -3.97 9.97 -17.37
C VAL A 318 -3.50 9.47 -18.73
N ASN A 319 -4.25 9.80 -19.78
CA ASN A 319 -4.15 9.20 -21.12
C ASN A 319 -2.81 9.41 -21.83
N ASP A 320 -2.12 10.52 -21.55
CA ASP A 320 -0.85 10.91 -22.16
C ASP A 320 0.36 10.68 -21.22
N ALA A 321 0.18 9.85 -20.19
CA ALA A 321 1.23 9.43 -19.28
C ALA A 321 1.44 7.91 -19.31
N ALA A 322 2.67 7.48 -19.05
CA ALA A 322 2.97 6.07 -18.79
C ALA A 322 3.03 5.80 -17.29
N THR A 323 2.66 4.58 -16.89
CA THR A 323 2.83 4.07 -15.53
C THR A 323 3.78 2.89 -15.55
N VAL A 324 4.98 3.08 -15.01
CA VAL A 324 5.96 2.02 -14.78
C VAL A 324 5.60 1.27 -13.50
N LEU A 325 5.48 -0.05 -13.63
CA LEU A 325 5.07 -0.95 -12.56
C LEU A 325 6.29 -1.70 -12.05
N HIS A 326 6.84 -1.25 -10.92
CA HIS A 326 8.08 -1.79 -10.36
C HIS A 326 7.79 -3.03 -9.53
N GLY A 327 7.90 -4.20 -10.16
CA GLY A 327 7.50 -5.46 -9.54
C GLY A 327 7.52 -6.68 -10.45
N PRO A 328 7.18 -7.86 -9.87
CA PRO A 328 6.96 -9.06 -10.66
C PRO A 328 5.80 -8.90 -11.64
N ARG A 329 5.84 -9.68 -12.72
CA ARG A 329 4.82 -9.67 -13.78
C ARG A 329 3.41 -9.99 -13.29
N SER A 330 3.26 -10.79 -12.25
CA SER A 330 1.96 -11.25 -11.74
C SER A 330 1.07 -10.09 -11.28
N CYS A 331 1.59 -9.20 -10.44
CA CYS A 331 0.86 -8.00 -9.98
C CYS A 331 0.45 -7.12 -11.16
N THR A 332 1.36 -6.92 -12.11
CA THR A 332 1.07 -6.16 -13.33
C THR A 332 -0.05 -6.80 -14.14
N TYR A 333 0.01 -8.11 -14.37
CA TYR A 333 -0.97 -8.81 -15.19
C TYR A 333 -2.37 -8.77 -14.57
N ILE A 334 -2.49 -9.01 -13.26
CA ILE A 334 -3.78 -9.01 -12.56
C ILE A 334 -4.41 -7.62 -12.60
N THR A 335 -3.64 -6.58 -12.28
CA THR A 335 -4.14 -5.20 -12.33
C THR A 335 -4.46 -4.78 -13.76
N ALA A 336 -3.62 -5.13 -14.74
CA ALA A 336 -3.90 -4.82 -16.15
C ALA A 336 -5.17 -5.53 -16.65
N ASP A 337 -5.40 -6.80 -16.31
CA ASP A 337 -6.62 -7.52 -16.68
C ASP A 337 -7.87 -6.87 -16.07
N ALA A 338 -7.80 -6.51 -14.78
CA ALA A 338 -8.89 -5.81 -14.09
C ALA A 338 -9.20 -4.46 -14.76
N LEU A 339 -8.17 -3.68 -15.09
CA LEU A 339 -8.32 -2.39 -15.78
C LEU A 339 -8.82 -2.56 -17.21
N THR A 340 -8.34 -3.56 -17.95
CA THR A 340 -8.77 -3.82 -19.33
C THR A 340 -10.25 -4.15 -19.38
N ARG A 341 -10.73 -5.03 -18.49
CA ARG A 341 -12.16 -5.39 -18.44
C ARG A 341 -13.03 -4.17 -18.15
N SER A 342 -12.60 -3.34 -17.21
CA SER A 342 -13.27 -2.09 -16.89
C SER A 342 -13.24 -1.08 -18.05
N PHE A 343 -12.13 -0.96 -18.76
CA PHE A 343 -11.97 -0.09 -19.93
C PHE A 343 -12.87 -0.54 -21.09
N LEU A 344 -12.91 -1.86 -21.35
CA LEU A 344 -13.76 -2.48 -22.38
C LEU A 344 -15.27 -2.40 -22.06
N LEU A 345 -15.64 -2.38 -20.79
CA LEU A 345 -17.04 -2.22 -20.36
C LEU A 345 -17.49 -0.75 -20.38
N GLY A 346 -16.56 0.20 -20.25
CA GLY A 346 -16.83 1.63 -20.19
C GLY A 346 -16.85 2.33 -21.55
N ASP A 347 -16.04 1.87 -22.51
CA ASP A 347 -15.96 2.44 -23.84
C ASP A 347 -16.35 1.38 -24.88
N GLY A 348 -17.39 1.63 -25.67
CA GLY A 348 -17.92 0.72 -26.70
C GLY A 348 -16.98 0.50 -27.88
N ARG A 349 -15.67 0.64 -27.70
CA ARG A 349 -14.65 0.40 -28.72
C ARG A 349 -14.32 -1.07 -28.76
N ASN A 350 -14.70 -1.71 -29.86
CA ASN A 350 -14.29 -3.06 -30.24
C ASN A 350 -12.76 -3.12 -30.39
N ILE A 351 -12.02 -3.37 -29.31
CA ILE A 351 -10.61 -3.72 -29.38
C ILE A 351 -10.54 -5.20 -29.76
N THR A 352 -10.02 -5.47 -30.97
CA THR A 352 -9.81 -6.83 -31.48
C THR A 352 -8.80 -7.61 -30.60
N ASP A 353 -8.99 -8.92 -30.47
CA ASP A 353 -8.26 -9.87 -29.59
C ASP A 353 -6.72 -9.82 -29.61
N LYS A 354 -6.08 -9.07 -30.51
CA LYS A 354 -4.62 -8.99 -30.65
C LYS A 354 -3.95 -7.89 -29.83
N GLU A 355 -4.70 -6.97 -29.21
CA GLU A 355 -4.16 -5.84 -28.43
C GLU A 355 -4.65 -5.85 -26.97
N LYS A 356 -4.45 -6.97 -26.25
CA LYS A 356 -4.75 -7.05 -24.80
C LYS A 356 -3.77 -6.30 -23.89
N GLN A 357 -2.78 -5.59 -24.46
CA GLN A 357 -1.92 -4.72 -23.66
C GLN A 357 -2.57 -3.34 -23.57
N VAL A 358 -2.94 -2.98 -22.35
CA VAL A 358 -3.39 -1.63 -22.04
C VAL A 358 -2.24 -0.66 -22.34
N PRO A 359 -2.40 0.30 -23.28
CA PRO A 359 -1.36 1.27 -23.58
C PRO A 359 -0.93 2.01 -22.32
N GLY A 360 0.38 2.23 -22.15
CA GLY A 360 0.92 3.03 -21.04
C GLY A 360 1.25 2.27 -19.75
N LEU A 361 0.84 1.01 -19.56
CA LEU A 361 1.28 0.18 -18.41
C LEU A 361 2.59 -0.57 -18.71
N LEU A 362 3.67 -0.20 -18.02
CA LEU A 362 5.03 -0.64 -18.34
C LEU A 362 5.65 -1.42 -17.17
N PRO A 363 5.55 -2.76 -17.13
CA PRO A 363 6.19 -3.56 -16.07
C PRO A 363 7.71 -3.49 -16.14
N THR A 364 8.37 -3.56 -14.99
CA THR A 364 9.80 -3.91 -14.89
C THR A 364 10.03 -5.41 -15.02
N ASP A 365 9.00 -6.24 -14.75
CA ASP A 365 9.05 -7.70 -14.86
C ASP A 365 10.18 -8.30 -14.00
N MET A 366 10.16 -7.98 -12.70
CA MET A 366 11.15 -8.50 -11.75
C MET A 366 11.16 -10.02 -11.74
N LYS A 367 12.37 -10.58 -11.81
CA LYS A 367 12.68 -12.00 -11.66
C LYS A 367 13.34 -12.24 -10.31
N GLU A 368 13.62 -13.51 -10.04
CA GLU A 368 14.32 -13.94 -8.82
C GLU A 368 15.66 -13.21 -8.62
N GLU A 369 16.44 -13.03 -9.67
CA GLU A 369 17.69 -12.26 -9.65
C GLU A 369 17.48 -10.83 -9.14
N ASP A 370 16.42 -10.15 -9.60
CA ASP A 370 16.10 -8.78 -9.19
C ASP A 370 15.64 -8.72 -7.72
N ILE A 371 15.03 -9.79 -7.22
CA ILE A 371 14.64 -9.91 -5.81
C ILE A 371 15.87 -10.13 -4.92
N ILE A 372 16.87 -10.89 -5.41
CA ILE A 372 18.09 -11.20 -4.65
C ILE A 372 19.06 -10.00 -4.65
N PHE A 373 19.27 -9.37 -5.81
CA PHE A 373 20.32 -8.36 -6.01
C PHE A 373 19.80 -6.92 -6.08
N GLY A 374 18.49 -6.71 -6.07
CA GLY A 374 17.85 -5.40 -6.21
C GLY A 374 17.34 -5.15 -7.63
N GLY A 375 16.23 -4.40 -7.75
CA GLY A 375 15.54 -4.15 -9.01
C GLY A 375 15.80 -2.77 -9.61
N LEU A 376 16.60 -1.91 -8.96
CA LEU A 376 16.75 -0.50 -9.34
C LEU A 376 17.31 -0.28 -10.75
N GLU A 377 18.33 -1.04 -11.17
CA GLU A 377 18.89 -0.91 -12.51
C GLU A 377 17.84 -1.21 -13.59
N LYS A 378 17.02 -2.25 -13.34
CA LYS A 378 15.93 -2.63 -14.24
C LYS A 378 14.83 -1.57 -14.29
N LEU A 379 14.53 -0.96 -13.14
CA LEU A 379 13.60 0.16 -13.04
C LEU A 379 14.07 1.36 -13.85
N GLU A 380 15.33 1.77 -13.68
CA GLU A 380 15.92 2.89 -14.41
C GLU A 380 15.88 2.64 -15.91
N ASN A 381 16.36 1.48 -16.36
CA ASN A 381 16.29 1.08 -17.77
C ASN A 381 14.86 1.11 -18.31
N ARG A 382 13.86 0.77 -17.49
CA ARG A 382 12.45 0.79 -17.91
C ARG A 382 11.90 2.21 -18.02
N ILE A 383 12.23 3.09 -17.08
CA ILE A 383 11.88 4.51 -17.11
C ILE A 383 12.50 5.16 -18.36
N GLU A 384 13.79 4.91 -18.61
CA GLU A 384 14.49 5.47 -19.77
C GLU A 384 13.88 5.01 -21.09
N LYS A 385 13.56 3.72 -21.22
CA LYS A 385 12.84 3.20 -22.40
C LYS A 385 11.48 3.87 -22.60
N ALA A 386 10.76 4.19 -21.53
CA ALA A 386 9.51 4.93 -21.62
C ALA A 386 9.75 6.36 -22.15
N LEU A 387 10.72 7.07 -21.59
CA LEU A 387 11.05 8.43 -22.01
C LEU A 387 11.53 8.50 -23.47
N LEU A 388 12.39 7.55 -23.88
CA LEU A 388 12.87 7.43 -25.27
C LEU A 388 11.75 7.06 -26.25
N ALA A 389 10.71 6.35 -25.79
CA ALA A 389 9.52 6.07 -26.58
C ALA A 389 8.59 7.29 -26.75
N GLY A 390 8.93 8.44 -26.14
CA GLY A 390 8.24 9.71 -26.31
C GLY A 390 7.33 10.11 -25.15
N TRP A 391 7.21 9.30 -24.09
CA TRP A 391 6.42 9.64 -22.91
C TRP A 391 7.06 10.82 -22.16
N GLN A 392 6.31 11.91 -22.00
CA GLN A 392 6.79 13.11 -21.27
C GLN A 392 6.50 13.04 -19.76
N THR A 393 5.48 12.27 -19.38
CA THR A 393 5.07 12.06 -17.99
C THR A 393 5.08 10.56 -17.71
N VAL A 394 5.79 10.16 -16.65
CA VAL A 394 5.95 8.77 -16.23
C VAL A 394 5.71 8.64 -14.73
N PHE A 395 4.68 7.91 -14.34
CA PHE A 395 4.47 7.50 -12.96
C PHE A 395 5.25 6.21 -12.67
N VAL A 396 5.81 6.08 -11.48
CA VAL A 396 6.55 4.88 -11.05
C VAL A 396 5.90 4.35 -9.78
N VAL A 397 5.27 3.17 -9.86
CA VAL A 397 4.49 2.58 -8.77
C VAL A 397 5.17 1.29 -8.31
N SER A 398 5.50 1.20 -7.01
CA SER A 398 6.17 0.03 -6.42
C SER A 398 5.20 -1.04 -5.95
N THR A 399 5.55 -2.30 -6.21
CA THR A 399 4.90 -3.48 -5.62
C THR A 399 5.59 -3.90 -4.31
N CYS A 400 4.99 -4.85 -3.58
CA CYS A 400 5.54 -5.33 -2.31
C CYS A 400 6.99 -5.81 -2.39
N PRO A 401 7.42 -6.60 -3.41
CA PRO A 401 8.81 -7.02 -3.52
C PRO A 401 9.82 -5.86 -3.53
N GLY A 402 9.55 -4.81 -4.30
CA GLY A 402 10.44 -3.63 -4.36
C GLY A 402 10.64 -2.97 -3.00
N GLY A 403 9.56 -2.78 -2.22
CA GLY A 403 9.71 -2.22 -0.88
C GLY A 403 10.33 -3.18 0.14
N ILE A 404 10.10 -4.49 0.01
CA ILE A 404 10.67 -5.50 0.92
C ILE A 404 12.19 -5.60 0.75
N ILE A 405 12.69 -5.55 -0.49
CA ILE A 405 14.13 -5.59 -0.78
C ILE A 405 14.81 -4.25 -0.51
N GLY A 406 14.02 -3.18 -0.36
CA GLY A 406 14.50 -1.84 -0.04
C GLY A 406 14.91 -1.00 -1.24
N ASP A 407 14.34 -1.28 -2.42
CA ASP A 407 14.56 -0.49 -3.63
C ASP A 407 14.04 0.95 -3.43
N ASP A 408 14.94 1.93 -3.50
CA ASP A 408 14.56 3.34 -3.45
C ASP A 408 14.13 3.87 -4.83
N ILE A 409 12.83 3.78 -5.10
CA ILE A 409 12.25 4.30 -6.34
C ILE A 409 12.41 5.82 -6.50
N LYS A 410 12.55 6.59 -5.39
CA LYS A 410 12.71 8.05 -5.48
C LYS A 410 14.10 8.40 -5.99
N GLU A 411 15.09 7.61 -5.59
CA GLU A 411 16.46 7.74 -6.05
C GLU A 411 16.58 7.42 -7.55
N ALA A 412 16.00 6.30 -8.00
CA ALA A 412 15.94 5.94 -9.43
C ALA A 412 15.26 7.04 -10.26
N VAL A 413 14.16 7.60 -9.76
CA VAL A 413 13.49 8.74 -10.40
C VAL A 413 14.37 9.98 -10.46
N SER A 414 15.12 10.28 -9.39
CA SER A 414 16.02 11.44 -9.36
C SER A 414 17.14 11.32 -10.40
N ARG A 415 17.73 10.13 -10.56
CA ARG A 415 18.69 9.85 -11.63
C ARG A 415 18.09 10.01 -13.03
N ALA A 416 16.89 9.49 -13.25
CA ALA A 416 16.18 9.65 -14.53
C ALA A 416 15.91 11.13 -14.86
N LYS A 417 15.53 11.94 -13.88
CA LYS A 417 15.32 13.40 -14.06
C LYS A 417 16.58 14.15 -14.46
N VAL A 418 17.74 13.77 -13.91
CA VAL A 418 19.03 14.38 -14.28
C VAL A 418 19.38 14.06 -15.74
N ARG A 419 19.13 12.83 -16.19
CA ARG A 419 19.39 12.40 -17.57
C ARG A 419 18.41 13.01 -18.58
N PHE A 420 17.16 13.23 -18.18
CA PHE A 420 16.08 13.75 -19.04
C PHE A 420 15.47 15.04 -18.46
N PRO A 421 16.18 16.18 -18.57
CA PRO A 421 15.72 17.47 -18.04
C PRO A 421 14.54 18.00 -18.87
N GLY A 422 13.33 17.68 -18.42
CA GLY A 422 12.08 18.03 -19.11
C GLY A 422 10.98 16.98 -18.92
N ALA A 423 11.38 15.73 -18.65
CA ALA A 423 10.47 14.66 -18.32
C ALA A 423 9.94 14.77 -16.88
N ARG A 424 8.65 14.52 -16.69
CA ARG A 424 8.01 14.43 -15.37
C ARG A 424 7.96 12.98 -14.93
N VAL A 425 8.96 12.57 -14.15
CA VAL A 425 8.96 11.24 -13.53
C VAL A 425 8.51 11.36 -12.07
N ILE A 426 7.45 10.65 -11.69
CA ILE A 426 6.76 10.81 -10.40
C ILE A 426 6.74 9.46 -9.66
N PRO A 427 7.44 9.33 -8.52
CA PRO A 427 7.43 8.10 -7.73
C PRO A 427 6.19 8.04 -6.83
N ILE A 428 5.60 6.85 -6.73
CA ILE A 428 4.43 6.56 -5.90
C ILE A 428 4.76 5.31 -5.07
N PRO A 429 5.34 5.47 -3.86
CA PRO A 429 5.71 4.36 -2.99
C PRO A 429 4.47 3.83 -2.25
N VAL A 430 3.81 2.84 -2.83
CA VAL A 430 2.50 2.32 -2.39
C VAL A 430 2.49 0.79 -2.37
N GLU A 431 3.43 0.23 -1.63
CA GLU A 431 3.57 -1.21 -1.52
C GLU A 431 2.36 -1.84 -0.83
N GLY A 432 1.71 -2.79 -1.50
CA GLY A 432 0.40 -3.32 -1.07
C GLY A 432 0.33 -3.94 0.33
N VAL A 433 1.45 -4.45 0.87
CA VAL A 433 1.52 -5.01 2.25
C VAL A 433 1.83 -3.93 3.30
N ILE A 434 2.42 -2.81 2.89
CA ILE A 434 2.93 -1.78 3.80
C ILE A 434 1.95 -0.61 3.89
N THR A 435 1.47 -0.13 2.74
CA THR A 435 0.70 1.13 2.66
C THR A 435 -0.79 0.94 2.95
N GLY A 436 -1.38 -0.21 2.63
CA GLY A 436 -2.78 -0.52 2.93
C GLY A 436 -3.57 -1.08 1.75
N ASP A 437 -4.88 -0.83 1.77
CA ASP A 437 -5.84 -1.33 0.79
C ASP A 437 -5.88 -0.51 -0.52
N PHE A 438 -6.77 -0.93 -1.41
CA PHE A 438 -7.02 -0.28 -2.68
C PHE A 438 -7.40 1.21 -2.54
N SER A 439 -8.23 1.59 -1.57
CA SER A 439 -8.66 2.98 -1.37
C SER A 439 -7.50 3.88 -0.93
N ALA A 440 -6.64 3.39 -0.02
CA ALA A 440 -5.41 4.10 0.38
C ALA A 440 -4.48 4.33 -0.82
N GLY A 441 -4.27 3.30 -1.64
CA GLY A 441 -3.47 3.40 -2.87
C GLY A 441 -4.07 4.34 -3.91
N MET A 442 -5.39 4.26 -4.10
CA MET A 442 -6.13 5.16 -4.98
C MET A 442 -5.89 6.61 -4.57
N LEU A 443 -6.12 6.95 -3.29
CA LEU A 443 -5.94 8.30 -2.76
C LEU A 443 -4.51 8.81 -2.96
N GLU A 444 -3.48 8.00 -2.65
CA GLU A 444 -2.10 8.41 -2.86
C GLU A 444 -1.80 8.62 -4.36
N GLY A 445 -2.29 7.73 -5.23
CA GLY A 445 -2.22 7.92 -6.67
C GLY A 445 -2.89 9.23 -7.13
N ARG A 446 -4.08 9.55 -6.62
CA ARG A 446 -4.80 10.80 -6.94
C ARG A 446 -3.98 12.03 -6.52
N LYS A 447 -3.37 12.01 -5.33
CA LYS A 447 -2.51 13.09 -4.83
C LYS A 447 -1.31 13.32 -5.75
N ARG A 448 -0.67 12.25 -6.22
CA ARG A 448 0.48 12.31 -7.13
C ARG A 448 0.12 12.77 -8.53
N VAL A 449 -1.06 12.44 -9.02
CA VAL A 449 -1.57 13.02 -10.27
C VAL A 449 -1.88 14.51 -10.07
N ALA A 450 -2.44 14.90 -8.92
CA ALA A 450 -2.69 16.30 -8.60
C ALA A 450 -1.41 17.15 -8.50
N ASP A 451 -0.23 16.56 -8.28
CA ASP A 451 1.07 17.27 -8.36
C ASP A 451 1.33 17.85 -9.77
N LEU A 452 0.62 17.39 -10.81
CA LEU A 452 0.70 17.94 -12.16
C LEU A 452 -0.09 19.25 -12.34
N ILE A 453 -0.93 19.63 -11.37
CA ILE A 453 -1.69 20.89 -11.42
C ILE A 453 -0.73 22.07 -11.31
N ASP A 454 -0.81 23.00 -12.25
CA ASP A 454 0.03 24.20 -12.25
C ASP A 454 -0.55 25.24 -11.27
N PRO A 455 0.12 25.55 -10.15
CA PRO A 455 -0.41 26.46 -9.14
C PRO A 455 -0.46 27.92 -9.63
N SER A 456 0.28 28.27 -10.68
CA SER A 456 0.38 29.64 -11.20
C SER A 456 -0.82 30.06 -12.05
N VAL A 457 -1.58 29.10 -12.56
CA VAL A 457 -2.77 29.32 -13.40
C VAL A 457 -3.89 29.96 -12.57
N ARG A 458 -4.55 30.96 -13.16
CA ARG A 458 -5.67 31.70 -12.56
C ARG A 458 -7.01 31.23 -13.14
N PRO A 459 -8.09 31.30 -12.34
CA PRO A 459 -9.43 30.96 -12.82
C PRO A 459 -9.91 31.87 -13.96
N GLU A 460 -10.62 31.27 -14.90
CA GLU A 460 -11.32 31.91 -16.02
C GLU A 460 -12.84 31.67 -15.85
N LYS A 461 -13.66 32.65 -16.24
CA LYS A 461 -15.12 32.51 -16.15
C LYS A 461 -15.65 31.49 -17.15
N GLY A 462 -16.71 30.77 -16.76
CA GLY A 462 -17.41 29.83 -17.65
C GLY A 462 -16.79 28.44 -17.70
N LEU A 463 -15.83 28.14 -16.83
CA LEU A 463 -15.18 26.82 -16.74
C LEU A 463 -15.39 26.19 -15.36
N VAL A 464 -15.73 24.90 -15.35
CA VAL A 464 -15.81 24.09 -14.13
C VAL A 464 -14.96 22.82 -14.27
N ASN A 465 -14.54 22.26 -13.15
CA ASN A 465 -13.98 20.90 -13.11
C ASN A 465 -15.00 19.93 -12.49
N ILE A 466 -14.84 18.65 -12.81
CA ILE A 466 -15.60 17.55 -12.19
C ILE A 466 -14.62 16.64 -11.48
N ILE A 467 -14.94 16.26 -10.23
CA ILE A 467 -14.07 15.45 -9.38
C ILE A 467 -14.89 14.35 -8.71
N GLY A 468 -14.29 13.18 -8.54
CA GLY A 468 -14.91 12.08 -7.80
C GLY A 468 -15.98 11.34 -8.59
N GLU A 469 -15.89 11.34 -9.92
CA GLU A 469 -16.63 10.33 -10.70
C GLU A 469 -16.19 8.95 -10.19
N ARG A 470 -17.17 8.06 -9.94
CA ARG A 470 -16.87 6.70 -9.50
C ARG A 470 -16.02 6.02 -10.59
N ASN A 471 -15.22 5.04 -10.19
CA ASN A 471 -14.51 4.20 -11.15
C ASN A 471 -15.35 2.95 -11.42
N PHE A 472 -15.29 2.42 -12.64
CA PHE A 472 -15.84 1.10 -13.02
C PHE A 472 -17.38 0.99 -13.07
N SER A 473 -18.10 2.10 -12.96
CA SER A 473 -19.55 2.19 -13.17
C SER A 473 -19.88 2.40 -14.64
N SER A 474 -20.81 1.61 -15.15
CA SER A 474 -21.30 1.70 -16.54
C SER A 474 -22.16 2.93 -16.83
N GLN A 475 -22.51 3.72 -15.81
CA GLN A 475 -23.36 4.90 -15.93
C GLN A 475 -22.58 6.23 -15.92
N GLU A 476 -21.27 6.20 -15.66
CA GLU A 476 -20.41 7.40 -15.55
C GLU A 476 -20.55 8.33 -16.76
N GLU A 477 -20.40 7.80 -17.96
CA GLU A 477 -20.40 8.61 -19.18
C GLU A 477 -21.77 9.22 -19.49
N LYS A 478 -22.84 8.46 -19.23
CA LYS A 478 -24.21 8.99 -19.34
C LYS A 478 -24.44 10.09 -18.31
N ASN A 479 -23.93 9.92 -17.10
CA ASN A 479 -24.07 10.91 -16.03
C ASN A 479 -23.33 12.20 -16.36
N PHE A 480 -22.09 12.08 -16.86
CA PHE A 480 -21.33 13.22 -17.37
C PHE A 480 -22.07 13.95 -18.48
N CYS A 481 -22.55 13.23 -19.51
CA CYS A 481 -23.30 13.83 -20.62
C CYS A 481 -24.55 14.61 -20.16
N ILE A 482 -25.24 14.15 -19.11
CA ILE A 482 -26.40 14.85 -18.55
C ILE A 482 -25.97 16.13 -17.86
N VAL A 483 -24.97 16.06 -16.97
CA VAL A 483 -24.47 17.22 -16.24
C VAL A 483 -23.84 18.24 -17.20
N GLU A 484 -23.09 17.79 -18.20
CA GLU A 484 -22.49 18.65 -19.22
C GLU A 484 -23.56 19.44 -19.99
N LYS A 485 -24.65 18.79 -20.41
CA LYS A 485 -25.79 19.48 -21.07
C LYS A 485 -26.43 20.53 -20.17
N LEU A 486 -26.55 20.26 -18.86
CA LEU A 486 -27.05 21.23 -17.89
C LEU A 486 -26.10 22.43 -17.75
N LEU A 487 -24.79 22.18 -17.65
CA LEU A 487 -23.77 23.22 -17.60
C LEU A 487 -23.75 24.06 -18.88
N GLN A 488 -23.82 23.44 -20.06
CA GLN A 488 -23.89 24.13 -21.35
C GLN A 488 -25.10 25.07 -21.44
N ARG A 489 -26.28 24.64 -20.95
CA ARG A 489 -27.48 25.51 -20.85
C ARG A 489 -27.28 26.68 -19.89
N LEU A 490 -26.46 26.52 -18.86
CA LEU A 490 -26.06 27.62 -17.98
C LEU A 490 -24.98 28.53 -18.61
N GLY A 491 -24.32 28.10 -19.69
CA GLY A 491 -23.23 28.82 -20.36
C GLY A 491 -21.84 28.42 -19.90
N TYR A 492 -21.72 27.25 -19.27
CA TYR A 492 -20.50 26.70 -18.71
C TYR A 492 -19.99 25.51 -19.51
N ARG A 493 -18.66 25.32 -19.50
CA ARG A 493 -17.99 24.15 -20.06
C ARG A 493 -17.15 23.46 -19.01
N VAL A 494 -16.93 22.16 -19.19
CA VAL A 494 -16.04 21.37 -18.34
C VAL A 494 -14.62 21.55 -18.85
N ASN A 495 -13.72 22.00 -17.98
CA ASN A 495 -12.29 22.16 -18.26
C ASN A 495 -11.53 20.86 -18.03
N CYS A 496 -11.77 20.21 -16.89
CA CYS A 496 -11.14 18.93 -16.57
C CYS A 496 -12.13 18.04 -15.81
N ARG A 497 -12.25 16.79 -16.26
CA ARG A 497 -12.77 15.68 -15.46
C ARG A 497 -11.56 15.05 -14.77
N PHE A 498 -11.46 15.15 -13.45
CA PHE A 498 -10.27 14.71 -12.73
C PHE A 498 -10.22 13.18 -12.66
N LEU A 499 -9.18 12.60 -13.26
CA LEU A 499 -8.98 11.16 -13.41
C LEU A 499 -10.08 10.45 -14.20
N LYS A 500 -10.63 11.11 -15.22
CA LYS A 500 -11.48 10.47 -16.22
C LYS A 500 -11.23 11.15 -17.55
N GLU A 501 -10.77 10.38 -18.54
CA GLU A 501 -10.33 10.91 -19.84
C GLU A 501 -9.37 12.11 -19.71
N THR A 502 -8.53 12.07 -18.67
CA THR A 502 -7.69 13.20 -18.29
C THR A 502 -6.39 13.16 -19.06
N ASP A 503 -5.87 14.32 -19.43
CA ASP A 503 -4.51 14.46 -19.96
C ASP A 503 -3.70 15.46 -19.12
N THR A 504 -2.39 15.49 -19.35
CA THR A 504 -1.50 16.38 -18.59
C THR A 504 -1.78 17.85 -18.87
N LEU A 505 -2.35 18.21 -20.02
CA LEU A 505 -2.71 19.59 -20.34
C LEU A 505 -3.92 20.03 -19.52
N SER A 506 -4.96 19.20 -19.42
CA SER A 506 -6.17 19.47 -18.64
C SER A 506 -5.85 19.55 -17.13
N LEU A 507 -4.91 18.73 -16.65
CA LEU A 507 -4.39 18.82 -15.28
C LEU A 507 -3.61 20.12 -15.05
N ARG A 508 -2.73 20.50 -15.98
CA ARG A 508 -1.99 21.77 -15.85
C ARG A 508 -2.93 22.97 -15.90
N SER A 509 -3.99 22.92 -16.70
CA SER A 509 -5.03 23.95 -16.75
C SER A 509 -6.13 23.78 -15.71
N PHE A 510 -5.99 22.88 -14.74
CA PHE A 510 -7.05 22.56 -13.78
C PHE A 510 -7.55 23.81 -13.03
N LYS A 511 -6.64 24.70 -12.64
CA LYS A 511 -7.00 25.97 -11.96
C LYS A 511 -7.70 27.01 -12.84
N LYS A 512 -7.87 26.76 -14.14
CA LYS A 512 -8.69 27.62 -15.00
C LYS A 512 -10.17 27.55 -14.65
N ALA A 513 -10.63 26.47 -14.05
CA ALA A 513 -12.01 26.40 -13.58
C ALA A 513 -12.26 27.35 -12.42
N GLU A 514 -13.36 28.08 -12.45
CA GLU A 514 -13.78 28.93 -11.34
C GLU A 514 -14.44 28.14 -10.20
N LEU A 515 -14.98 26.97 -10.50
CA LEU A 515 -15.65 26.12 -9.52
C LEU A 515 -15.39 24.63 -9.79
N ASN A 516 -15.26 23.85 -8.71
CA ASN A 516 -15.04 22.41 -8.77
C ASN A 516 -16.28 21.66 -8.28
N LEU A 517 -16.84 20.81 -9.14
CA LEU A 517 -18.06 20.05 -8.88
C LEU A 517 -17.71 18.63 -8.44
N LEU A 518 -18.40 18.14 -7.40
CA LEU A 518 -18.26 16.76 -6.96
C LEU A 518 -19.30 15.88 -7.65
N ALA A 519 -18.90 14.72 -8.14
CA ALA A 519 -19.86 13.75 -8.66
C ALA A 519 -20.54 12.96 -7.53
N CYS A 520 -19.82 12.63 -6.45
CA CYS A 520 -20.39 12.04 -5.24
C CYS A 520 -19.65 12.50 -3.96
N THR A 521 -20.19 12.13 -2.79
CA THR A 521 -19.67 12.55 -1.47
C THR A 521 -19.23 11.38 -0.59
N ASP A 522 -18.74 10.31 -1.21
CA ASP A 522 -18.14 9.18 -0.52
C ASP A 522 -16.82 9.60 0.17
N PRO A 523 -16.35 8.83 1.17
CA PRO A 523 -15.14 9.16 1.92
C PRO A 523 -13.90 9.39 1.05
N ASP A 524 -13.72 8.62 -0.03
CA ASP A 524 -12.56 8.74 -0.90
C ASP A 524 -12.61 10.05 -1.71
N THR A 525 -13.79 10.44 -2.19
CA THR A 525 -13.99 11.73 -2.88
C THR A 525 -13.81 12.93 -1.92
N ARG A 526 -14.26 12.81 -0.67
CA ARG A 526 -14.05 13.86 0.34
C ARG A 526 -12.57 14.03 0.69
N ALA A 527 -11.83 12.93 0.85
CA ALA A 527 -10.40 12.97 1.14
C ALA A 527 -9.60 13.69 0.02
N ILE A 528 -9.96 13.49 -1.26
CA ILE A 528 -9.32 14.21 -2.36
C ILE A 528 -9.79 15.67 -2.44
N GLN A 529 -11.06 15.96 -2.14
CA GLN A 529 -11.56 17.34 -2.05
C GLN A 529 -10.77 18.15 -1.02
N GLU A 530 -10.61 17.62 0.20
CA GLU A 530 -9.87 18.26 1.28
C GLU A 530 -8.43 18.55 0.84
N TYR A 531 -7.75 17.54 0.32
CA TYR A 531 -6.39 17.68 -0.19
C TYR A 531 -6.24 18.77 -1.26
N LEU A 532 -7.14 18.78 -2.25
CA LEU A 532 -7.10 19.76 -3.34
C LEU A 532 -7.44 21.18 -2.85
N SER A 533 -8.37 21.30 -1.91
CA SER A 533 -8.76 22.57 -1.30
C SER A 533 -7.61 23.17 -0.50
N GLU A 534 -6.97 22.39 0.37
CA GLU A 534 -5.87 22.85 1.23
C GLU A 534 -4.64 23.24 0.40
N ARG A 535 -4.26 22.40 -0.56
CA ARG A 535 -3.02 22.59 -1.31
C ARG A 535 -3.11 23.69 -2.37
N PHE A 536 -4.22 23.75 -3.10
CA PHE A 536 -4.37 24.64 -4.27
C PHE A 536 -5.33 25.80 -4.05
N ARG A 537 -5.96 25.89 -2.86
CA ARG A 537 -6.98 26.89 -2.49
C ARG A 537 -8.13 26.92 -3.49
N LEU A 538 -8.62 25.74 -3.86
CA LEU A 538 -9.72 25.59 -4.80
C LEU A 538 -11.06 25.76 -4.11
N GLU A 539 -12.00 26.40 -4.82
CA GLU A 539 -13.39 26.49 -4.39
C GLU A 539 -14.18 25.29 -4.93
N PHE A 540 -14.97 24.67 -4.05
CA PHE A 540 -15.83 23.54 -4.38
C PHE A 540 -17.29 23.94 -4.25
N PHE A 541 -18.11 23.39 -5.15
CA PHE A 541 -19.56 23.45 -5.02
C PHE A 541 -20.03 22.47 -3.93
N GLU A 542 -21.03 22.89 -3.16
CA GLU A 542 -21.44 22.23 -1.93
C GLU A 542 -22.23 20.94 -2.19
N LEU A 543 -22.93 20.88 -3.33
CA LEU A 543 -23.83 19.78 -3.70
C LEU A 543 -23.17 18.84 -4.73
N PRO A 544 -23.27 17.51 -4.55
CA PRO A 544 -22.81 16.55 -5.55
C PRO A 544 -23.73 16.54 -6.78
N PHE A 545 -23.44 15.70 -7.77
CA PHE A 545 -24.35 15.50 -8.89
C PHE A 545 -25.74 15.10 -8.39
N PRO A 546 -26.80 15.77 -8.88
CA PRO A 546 -28.13 15.58 -8.34
C PRO A 546 -28.77 14.31 -8.89
N VAL A 547 -29.59 13.64 -8.07
CA VAL A 547 -30.37 12.47 -8.51
C VAL A 547 -31.86 12.76 -8.34
N GLY A 548 -32.61 12.64 -9.44
CA GLY A 548 -34.05 12.92 -9.42
C GLY A 548 -34.41 14.40 -9.55
N PHE A 549 -35.71 14.66 -9.71
CA PHE A 549 -36.23 15.96 -10.11
C PHE A 549 -36.02 17.06 -9.06
N ARG A 550 -36.35 16.76 -7.79
CA ARG A 550 -36.25 17.71 -6.67
C ARG A 550 -34.82 18.15 -6.43
N GLU A 551 -33.90 17.20 -6.29
CA GLU A 551 -32.48 17.48 -6.07
C GLU A 551 -31.87 18.22 -7.25
N SER A 552 -32.22 17.83 -8.49
CA SER A 552 -31.75 18.52 -9.70
C SER A 552 -32.23 19.97 -9.75
N SER A 553 -33.45 20.24 -9.30
CA SER A 553 -33.99 21.59 -9.20
C SER A 553 -33.22 22.43 -8.16
N ILE A 554 -32.93 21.86 -7.00
CA ILE A 554 -32.13 22.51 -5.95
C ILE A 554 -30.72 22.79 -6.45
N TRP A 555 -30.09 21.79 -7.08
CA TRP A 555 -28.74 21.86 -7.62
C TRP A 555 -28.60 22.96 -8.68
N VAL A 556 -29.51 23.01 -9.67
CA VAL A 556 -29.49 24.06 -10.70
C VAL A 556 -29.71 25.45 -10.12
N LYS A 557 -30.63 25.61 -9.16
CA LYS A 557 -30.86 26.91 -8.49
C LYS A 557 -29.64 27.36 -7.71
N ALA A 558 -29.06 26.48 -6.89
CA ALA A 558 -27.88 26.77 -6.09
C ALA A 558 -26.67 27.08 -6.97
N LEU A 559 -26.45 26.30 -8.03
CA LEU A 559 -25.36 26.52 -8.97
C LEU A 559 -25.52 27.84 -9.73
N ALA A 560 -26.73 28.13 -10.22
CA ALA A 560 -27.01 29.39 -10.92
C ALA A 560 -26.86 30.60 -10.00
N ALA A 561 -27.31 30.52 -8.74
CA ALA A 561 -27.10 31.58 -7.76
C ALA A 561 -25.62 31.86 -7.51
N ARG A 562 -24.78 30.81 -7.51
CA ARG A 562 -23.34 30.91 -7.27
C ARG A 562 -22.55 31.44 -8.46
N LEU A 563 -22.86 30.95 -9.66
CA LEU A 563 -22.12 31.22 -10.89
C LEU A 563 -22.67 32.42 -11.68
N LEU A 564 -23.98 32.63 -11.63
CA LEU A 564 -24.71 33.57 -12.47
C LEU A 564 -25.71 34.39 -11.62
N PRO A 565 -25.23 35.19 -10.67
CA PRO A 565 -26.10 35.96 -9.78
C PRO A 565 -27.06 36.86 -10.59
N GLY A 566 -28.36 36.70 -10.35
CA GLY A 566 -29.42 37.44 -11.05
C GLY A 566 -29.95 36.80 -12.34
N LYS A 567 -29.38 35.67 -12.81
CA LYS A 567 -29.92 34.94 -13.95
C LYS A 567 -31.15 34.14 -13.53
N ASP A 568 -32.27 34.34 -14.23
CA ASP A 568 -33.47 33.55 -14.03
C ASP A 568 -33.34 32.17 -14.69
N VAL A 569 -33.47 31.11 -13.89
CA VAL A 569 -33.47 29.70 -14.33
C VAL A 569 -34.88 29.08 -14.31
N SER A 570 -35.91 29.87 -14.01
CA SER A 570 -37.30 29.38 -13.92
C SER A 570 -37.79 28.77 -15.22
N SER A 571 -37.41 29.34 -16.37
CA SER A 571 -37.77 28.80 -17.69
C SER A 571 -37.18 27.40 -17.93
N LEU A 572 -35.92 27.19 -17.57
CA LEU A 572 -35.24 25.90 -17.65
C LEU A 572 -35.94 24.86 -16.77
N LEU A 573 -36.27 25.23 -15.52
CA LEU A 573 -36.93 24.32 -14.59
C LEU A 573 -38.35 23.96 -15.03
N GLN A 574 -39.13 24.92 -15.52
CA GLN A 574 -40.47 24.68 -16.06
C GLN A 574 -40.45 23.75 -17.28
N GLU A 575 -39.45 23.91 -18.16
CA GLU A 575 -39.26 23.00 -19.29
C GLU A 575 -38.97 21.57 -18.81
N GLN A 576 -38.04 21.40 -17.87
CA GLN A 576 -37.69 20.09 -17.31
C GLN A 576 -38.86 19.46 -16.54
N GLU A 577 -39.64 20.27 -15.82
CA GLU A 577 -40.83 19.80 -15.08
C GLU A 577 -41.88 19.21 -16.03
N LYS A 578 -42.14 19.88 -17.15
CA LYS A 578 -43.08 19.40 -18.17
C LYS A 578 -42.62 18.06 -18.74
N VAL A 579 -41.33 17.93 -19.06
CA VAL A 579 -40.76 16.67 -19.60
C VAL A 579 -40.84 15.55 -18.57
N TYR A 580 -40.49 15.83 -17.31
CA TYR A 580 -40.53 14.85 -16.23
C TYR A 580 -41.96 14.36 -15.96
N LYS A 581 -42.92 15.28 -15.77
CA LYS A 581 -44.33 14.94 -15.55
C LYS A 581 -44.92 14.12 -16.68
N ALA A 582 -44.72 14.54 -17.93
CA ALA A 582 -45.16 13.78 -19.10
C ALA A 582 -44.49 12.40 -19.22
N GLY A 583 -43.29 12.22 -18.67
CA GLY A 583 -42.61 10.93 -18.57
C GLY A 583 -43.22 10.02 -17.51
N ILE A 584 -43.47 10.56 -16.31
CA ILE A 584 -44.06 9.84 -15.16
C ILE A 584 -45.50 9.41 -15.46
N GLU A 585 -46.32 10.31 -16.02
CA GLU A 585 -47.74 10.07 -16.35
C GLU A 585 -47.96 8.82 -17.22
N LYS A 586 -46.97 8.44 -18.05
CA LYS A 586 -47.04 7.22 -18.87
C LYS A 586 -47.08 5.93 -18.05
N TYR A 587 -46.53 5.95 -16.84
CA TYR A 587 -46.38 4.77 -15.99
C TYR A 587 -47.36 4.76 -14.80
N VAL A 588 -47.92 5.91 -14.42
CA VAL A 588 -48.90 6.06 -13.33
C VAL A 588 -50.06 5.05 -13.42
N PRO A 589 -50.73 4.81 -14.58
CA PRO A 589 -51.87 3.90 -14.63
C PRO A 589 -51.57 2.46 -14.18
N ASN A 590 -50.32 2.01 -14.32
CA ASN A 590 -49.91 0.65 -13.96
C ASN A 590 -49.35 0.55 -12.54
N LEU A 591 -49.01 1.67 -11.93
CA LEU A 591 -48.25 1.75 -10.68
C LEU A 591 -49.02 2.42 -9.54
N SER A 592 -50.00 3.25 -9.85
CA SER A 592 -50.79 3.94 -8.84
C SER A 592 -51.49 2.96 -7.89
N GLY A 593 -51.39 3.24 -6.59
CA GLY A 593 -51.93 2.41 -5.51
C GLY A 593 -51.12 1.14 -5.20
N LYS A 594 -50.01 0.87 -5.90
CA LYS A 594 -49.13 -0.24 -5.57
C LYS A 594 -48.34 0.04 -4.30
N ARG A 595 -48.19 -0.98 -3.47
CA ARG A 595 -47.61 -0.89 -2.12
C ARG A 595 -46.16 -1.34 -2.13
N VAL A 596 -45.26 -0.49 -1.64
CA VAL A 596 -43.80 -0.67 -1.73
C VAL A 596 -43.17 -0.81 -0.34
N LEU A 597 -42.34 -1.84 -0.17
CA LEU A 597 -41.44 -1.99 0.97
C LEU A 597 -40.02 -1.66 0.50
N LEU A 598 -39.32 -0.76 1.21
CA LEU A 598 -38.00 -0.32 0.79
C LEU A 598 -36.93 -0.68 1.83
N VAL A 599 -35.79 -1.20 1.35
CA VAL A 599 -34.66 -1.65 2.16
C VAL A 599 -33.38 -1.06 1.61
N SER A 600 -32.62 -0.36 2.46
CA SER A 600 -31.41 0.33 2.04
C SER A 600 -30.25 0.14 3.02
N TYR A 601 -29.02 0.24 2.52
CA TYR A 601 -27.82 0.40 3.36
C TYR A 601 -27.51 1.87 3.66
N THR A 602 -28.02 2.78 2.83
CA THR A 602 -27.74 4.22 2.89
C THR A 602 -29.02 4.99 3.12
N GLU A 603 -28.96 6.04 3.94
CA GLU A 603 -30.10 6.95 4.16
C GLU A 603 -30.33 7.90 2.95
N ASP A 604 -29.41 7.94 1.99
CA ASP A 604 -29.50 8.73 0.76
C ASP A 604 -30.40 8.07 -0.31
N ILE A 605 -31.71 8.08 -0.06
CA ILE A 605 -32.75 7.46 -0.91
C ILE A 605 -33.92 8.39 -1.22
N SER A 606 -33.80 9.68 -0.88
CA SER A 606 -34.81 10.74 -1.10
C SER A 606 -35.39 10.71 -2.52
N TRP A 607 -34.52 10.63 -3.52
CA TRP A 607 -34.91 10.59 -4.93
C TRP A 607 -35.77 9.38 -5.31
N VAL A 608 -35.56 8.23 -4.65
CA VAL A 608 -36.38 7.02 -4.86
C VAL A 608 -37.75 7.23 -4.24
N LEU A 609 -37.81 7.77 -3.02
CA LEU A 609 -39.06 8.07 -2.31
C LEU A 609 -39.91 9.08 -3.10
N ASP A 610 -39.29 10.15 -3.61
CA ASP A 610 -39.96 11.14 -4.47
C ASP A 610 -40.51 10.48 -5.74
N THR A 611 -39.73 9.59 -6.39
CA THR A 611 -40.19 8.86 -7.58
C THR A 611 -41.41 7.96 -7.28
N ILE A 612 -41.41 7.26 -6.15
CA ILE A 612 -42.52 6.39 -5.71
C ILE A 612 -43.79 7.24 -5.50
N ARG A 613 -43.66 8.41 -4.84
CA ARG A 613 -44.76 9.35 -4.60
C ARG A 613 -45.32 9.93 -5.91
N ASP A 614 -44.44 10.35 -6.81
CA ASP A 614 -44.82 10.91 -8.11
C ASP A 614 -45.60 9.90 -8.97
N LEU A 615 -45.34 8.60 -8.79
CA LEU A 615 -46.06 7.51 -9.44
C LEU A 615 -47.40 7.15 -8.76
N GLY A 616 -47.70 7.77 -7.62
CA GLY A 616 -48.89 7.49 -6.82
C GLY A 616 -48.86 6.13 -6.12
N MET A 617 -47.68 5.60 -5.85
CA MET A 617 -47.48 4.36 -5.09
C MET A 617 -47.47 4.64 -3.57
N GLU A 618 -47.82 3.65 -2.77
CA GLU A 618 -47.88 3.74 -1.30
C GLU A 618 -46.59 3.16 -0.68
N ILE A 619 -45.87 3.95 0.12
CA ILE A 619 -44.70 3.49 0.86
C ILE A 619 -45.17 2.88 2.19
N LEU A 620 -44.96 1.57 2.36
CA LEU A 620 -45.42 0.86 3.56
C LEU A 620 -44.45 0.98 4.73
N LYS A 621 -43.16 0.86 4.45
CA LYS A 621 -42.09 0.87 5.45
C LYS A 621 -40.74 1.05 4.76
N VAL A 622 -39.82 1.72 5.45
CA VAL A 622 -38.42 1.84 5.05
C VAL A 622 -37.52 1.20 6.11
N GLY A 623 -36.71 0.23 5.71
CA GLY A 623 -35.76 -0.46 6.56
C GLY A 623 -34.31 -0.13 6.21
N PHE A 624 -33.51 0.25 7.20
CA PHE A 624 -32.07 0.45 7.05
C PHE A 624 -31.30 -0.71 7.68
N SER A 625 -30.58 -1.47 6.87
CA SER A 625 -29.74 -2.57 7.35
C SER A 625 -28.46 -2.03 8.01
N VAL A 626 -27.82 -2.84 8.86
CA VAL A 626 -26.61 -2.43 9.62
C VAL A 626 -25.48 -2.12 8.64
N SER A 627 -25.24 -0.83 8.41
CA SER A 627 -24.12 -0.36 7.62
C SER A 627 -22.90 -0.15 8.53
N THR A 628 -21.75 -0.68 8.13
CA THR A 628 -20.43 -0.39 8.73
C THR A 628 -19.97 1.04 8.45
N PHE A 629 -20.65 1.74 7.53
CA PHE A 629 -20.36 3.10 7.10
C PHE A 629 -21.34 4.07 7.75
N ARG A 630 -21.28 4.19 9.07
CA ARG A 630 -22.11 5.14 9.82
C ARG A 630 -21.64 6.57 9.50
N LYS A 631 -22.49 7.35 8.81
CA LYS A 631 -22.56 8.80 9.04
C LYS A 631 -23.68 9.02 10.05
N GLU A 632 -23.40 9.77 11.11
CA GLU A 632 -24.47 10.44 11.86
C GLU A 632 -25.00 11.57 10.96
N LEU A 633 -26.05 11.30 10.20
CA LEU A 633 -26.86 12.36 9.59
C LEU A 633 -28.07 12.64 10.50
N PRO A 634 -28.60 13.88 10.53
CA PRO A 634 -29.84 14.19 11.22
C PRO A 634 -30.98 13.32 10.68
N ASP A 635 -31.96 13.03 11.55
CA ASP A 635 -33.21 12.28 11.30
C ASP A 635 -34.08 12.93 10.19
N LEU A 636 -33.63 12.89 8.93
CA LEU A 636 -34.26 13.52 7.78
C LEU A 636 -35.54 12.82 7.30
N LEU A 637 -35.78 11.58 7.75
CA LEU A 637 -36.90 10.74 7.32
C LEU A 637 -37.99 10.56 8.39
N SER A 638 -37.82 11.14 9.58
CA SER A 638 -38.73 10.95 10.72
C SER A 638 -40.10 11.62 10.54
N ASP A 639 -40.22 12.58 9.61
CA ASP A 639 -41.44 13.34 9.34
C ASP A 639 -42.25 12.84 8.12
N GLU A 640 -41.82 11.75 7.46
CA GLU A 640 -42.32 11.37 6.13
C GLU A 640 -43.59 10.48 6.12
N GLY A 641 -44.28 10.33 7.25
CA GLY A 641 -45.61 9.71 7.34
C GLY A 641 -45.66 8.18 7.14
N PHE A 642 -44.51 7.50 7.10
CA PHE A 642 -44.39 6.03 7.06
C PHE A 642 -43.42 5.50 8.14
N PRO A 643 -43.56 4.24 8.57
CA PRO A 643 -42.64 3.61 9.52
C PRO A 643 -41.20 3.50 8.97
N VAL A 644 -40.22 3.93 9.76
CA VAL A 644 -38.79 3.77 9.49
C VAL A 644 -38.18 2.85 10.55
N GLU A 645 -37.47 1.81 10.12
CA GLU A 645 -36.83 0.84 11.00
C GLU A 645 -35.31 0.82 10.76
N ARG A 646 -34.52 0.90 11.83
CA ARG A 646 -33.06 0.80 11.79
C ARG A 646 -32.60 -0.58 12.26
N ASN A 647 -31.43 -1.02 11.80
CA ASN A 647 -30.92 -2.39 12.00
C ASN A 647 -31.86 -3.46 11.41
N TYR A 648 -32.43 -3.14 10.25
CA TYR A 648 -33.38 -3.99 9.55
C TYR A 648 -32.69 -5.25 9.00
N THR A 649 -33.05 -6.41 9.55
CA THR A 649 -32.46 -7.70 9.15
C THR A 649 -33.26 -8.38 8.04
N ASP A 650 -32.65 -9.36 7.39
CA ASP A 650 -33.33 -10.18 6.38
C ASP A 650 -34.53 -10.94 6.99
N GLU A 651 -34.45 -11.37 8.26
CA GLU A 651 -35.56 -12.02 8.96
C GLU A 651 -36.73 -11.06 9.21
N MET A 652 -36.41 -9.80 9.58
CA MET A 652 -37.42 -8.75 9.75
C MET A 652 -38.10 -8.42 8.43
N ARG A 653 -37.32 -8.32 7.33
CA ARG A 653 -37.86 -8.17 5.98
C ARG A 653 -38.79 -9.33 5.63
N ALA A 654 -38.37 -10.56 5.89
CA ALA A 654 -39.17 -11.75 5.60
C ALA A 654 -40.53 -11.71 6.31
N LYS A 655 -40.52 -11.27 7.57
CA LYS A 655 -41.74 -11.09 8.36
C LYS A 655 -42.63 -9.99 7.78
N ASP A 656 -42.08 -8.82 7.50
CA ASP A 656 -42.85 -7.68 6.97
C ASP A 656 -43.40 -7.97 5.56
N VAL A 657 -42.71 -8.74 4.72
CA VAL A 657 -43.25 -9.18 3.42
C VAL A 657 -44.49 -10.06 3.62
N ARG A 658 -44.48 -10.97 4.60
CA ARG A 658 -45.64 -11.83 4.91
C ARG A 658 -46.81 -11.04 5.51
N ASP A 659 -46.51 -10.14 6.44
CA ASP A 659 -47.51 -9.41 7.22
C ASP A 659 -48.10 -8.25 6.42
N LEU A 660 -47.26 -7.45 5.76
CA LEU A 660 -47.67 -6.25 5.05
C LEU A 660 -48.10 -6.53 3.62
N ARG A 661 -47.69 -7.66 3.01
CA ARG A 661 -47.99 -8.04 1.62
C ARG A 661 -47.74 -6.90 0.60
N PRO A 662 -46.50 -6.42 0.46
CA PRO A 662 -46.16 -5.42 -0.55
C PRO A 662 -46.33 -5.98 -1.98
N ASP A 663 -46.61 -5.12 -2.95
CA ASP A 663 -46.56 -5.45 -4.37
C ASP A 663 -45.10 -5.49 -4.89
N LEU A 664 -44.23 -4.67 -4.31
CA LEU A 664 -42.82 -4.51 -4.70
C LEU A 664 -41.92 -4.34 -3.48
N VAL A 665 -40.82 -5.09 -3.44
CA VAL A 665 -39.72 -4.90 -2.49
C VAL A 665 -38.53 -4.30 -3.23
N LEU A 666 -38.13 -3.09 -2.83
CA LEU A 666 -36.94 -2.41 -3.34
C LEU A 666 -35.79 -2.58 -2.36
N SER A 667 -34.67 -3.17 -2.80
CA SER A 667 -33.54 -3.45 -1.92
C SER A 667 -32.22 -2.95 -2.49
N SER A 668 -31.34 -2.40 -1.66
CA SER A 668 -29.95 -2.07 -2.05
C SER A 668 -29.05 -3.30 -2.21
N TYR A 669 -29.54 -4.49 -1.84
CA TYR A 669 -28.84 -5.76 -1.97
C TYR A 669 -29.78 -6.89 -2.31
N VAL A 670 -29.23 -7.96 -2.89
CA VAL A 670 -30.00 -9.17 -3.16
C VAL A 670 -30.17 -9.94 -1.84
N PRO A 671 -31.41 -10.28 -1.43
CA PRO A 671 -31.68 -11.17 -0.30
C PRO A 671 -30.86 -12.46 -0.38
N SER A 672 -30.39 -12.96 0.76
CA SER A 672 -29.81 -14.30 0.83
C SER A 672 -30.82 -15.37 0.43
N VAL A 673 -32.08 -15.19 0.82
CA VAL A 673 -33.24 -16.02 0.44
C VAL A 673 -34.40 -15.07 0.15
N PRO A 674 -34.80 -14.85 -1.12
CA PRO A 674 -35.95 -14.02 -1.44
C PRO A 674 -37.25 -14.76 -1.09
N GLU A 675 -38.19 -14.04 -0.47
CA GLU A 675 -39.50 -14.58 -0.13
C GLU A 675 -40.37 -14.75 -1.40
N GLY A 676 -41.09 -15.87 -1.49
CA GLY A 676 -42.00 -16.10 -2.62
C GLY A 676 -43.23 -15.19 -2.56
N GLY A 677 -43.81 -14.90 -3.73
CA GLY A 677 -45.08 -14.18 -3.80
C GLY A 677 -45.00 -12.65 -3.77
N VAL A 678 -43.80 -12.06 -3.92
CA VAL A 678 -43.63 -10.62 -4.18
C VAL A 678 -42.59 -10.34 -5.26
N HIS A 679 -42.70 -9.21 -5.96
CA HIS A 679 -41.68 -8.73 -6.90
C HIS A 679 -40.52 -8.08 -6.15
N TYR A 680 -39.29 -8.38 -6.58
CA TYR A 680 -38.08 -7.72 -6.09
C TYR A 680 -37.44 -6.89 -7.19
N ASP A 681 -36.91 -5.74 -6.81
CA ASP A 681 -36.03 -4.95 -7.66
C ASP A 681 -34.92 -4.29 -6.82
N THR A 682 -33.81 -3.98 -7.47
CA THR A 682 -32.62 -3.47 -6.79
C THR A 682 -32.48 -1.96 -6.94
N ILE A 683 -32.22 -1.25 -5.84
CA ILE A 683 -31.85 0.16 -5.89
C ILE A 683 -30.44 0.26 -6.51
N PRO A 684 -30.25 0.99 -7.62
CA PRO A 684 -28.96 1.05 -8.28
C PRO A 684 -27.92 1.73 -7.38
N VAL A 685 -26.77 1.07 -7.18
CA VAL A 685 -25.65 1.64 -6.41
C VAL A 685 -25.16 2.94 -7.03
N SER A 686 -25.12 3.04 -8.36
CA SER A 686 -24.77 4.24 -9.12
C SER A 686 -25.99 4.66 -9.96
N PRO A 687 -26.91 5.46 -9.42
CA PRO A 687 -28.08 5.91 -10.18
C PRO A 687 -27.68 6.83 -11.34
N GLN A 688 -28.59 6.95 -12.31
CA GLN A 688 -28.50 8.00 -13.32
C GLN A 688 -28.71 9.36 -12.64
N VAL A 689 -27.96 10.39 -13.04
CA VAL A 689 -28.11 11.76 -12.49
C VAL A 689 -29.09 12.61 -13.30
N GLY A 690 -29.55 13.71 -12.70
CA GLY A 690 -30.39 14.71 -13.36
C GLY A 690 -31.90 14.55 -13.15
N PHE A 691 -32.68 15.37 -13.86
CA PHE A 691 -34.12 15.49 -13.65
C PHE A 691 -34.92 14.21 -13.94
N LEU A 692 -34.37 13.32 -14.77
CA LEU A 692 -35.10 12.17 -15.31
C LEU A 692 -34.69 10.83 -14.68
N SER A 693 -33.86 10.84 -13.63
CA SER A 693 -33.37 9.62 -12.96
C SER A 693 -34.48 8.64 -12.58
N GLY A 694 -35.61 9.16 -12.08
CA GLY A 694 -36.76 8.35 -11.67
C GLY A 694 -37.49 7.66 -12.83
N LEU A 695 -37.36 8.14 -14.07
CA LEU A 695 -38.08 7.58 -15.22
C LEU A 695 -37.60 6.19 -15.60
N GLU A 696 -36.30 5.91 -15.46
CA GLU A 696 -35.75 4.58 -15.73
C GLU A 696 -36.32 3.56 -14.74
N LEU A 697 -36.40 3.93 -13.46
CA LEU A 697 -37.04 3.12 -12.43
C LEU A 697 -38.54 2.94 -12.68
N ALA A 698 -39.27 4.01 -12.99
CA ALA A 698 -40.69 3.96 -13.32
C ALA A 698 -40.97 2.97 -14.46
N LYS A 699 -40.17 3.02 -15.53
CA LYS A 699 -40.26 2.09 -16.66
C LYS A 699 -39.98 0.64 -16.24
N ARG A 700 -38.94 0.43 -15.42
CA ARG A 700 -38.56 -0.89 -14.92
C ARG A 700 -39.65 -1.49 -14.03
N TRP A 701 -40.15 -0.71 -13.06
CA TRP A 701 -41.22 -1.12 -12.15
C TRP A 701 -42.53 -1.39 -12.88
N SER A 702 -42.91 -0.52 -13.83
CA SER A 702 -44.12 -0.74 -14.65
C SER A 702 -44.02 -2.00 -15.49
N THR A 703 -42.82 -2.40 -15.91
CA THR A 703 -42.61 -3.66 -16.64
C THR A 703 -42.63 -4.84 -15.70
N LEU A 704 -41.92 -4.77 -14.58
CA LEU A 704 -41.82 -5.83 -13.58
C LEU A 704 -43.19 -6.20 -13.00
N LEU A 705 -43.97 -5.21 -12.57
CA LEU A 705 -45.28 -5.43 -11.93
C LEU A 705 -46.39 -5.90 -12.88
N ARG A 706 -46.10 -6.00 -14.19
CA ARG A 706 -46.99 -6.64 -15.18
C ARG A 706 -46.68 -8.12 -15.38
N LEU A 707 -45.53 -8.58 -14.91
CA LEU A 707 -45.16 -10.00 -14.97
C LEU A 707 -45.84 -10.75 -13.83
N PRO A 708 -46.15 -12.04 -14.00
CA PRO A 708 -46.59 -12.85 -12.87
C PRO A 708 -45.46 -12.94 -11.84
N VAL A 709 -45.82 -12.92 -10.56
CA VAL A 709 -44.86 -12.99 -9.45
C VAL A 709 -44.10 -14.32 -9.43
N VAL A 710 -44.74 -15.38 -9.92
CA VAL A 710 -44.15 -16.71 -10.10
C VAL A 710 -44.14 -17.05 -11.59
N GLU A 711 -42.97 -17.36 -12.12
CA GLU A 711 -42.82 -17.75 -13.53
C GLU A 711 -43.45 -19.14 -13.78
N GLY A 712 -44.29 -19.23 -14.82
CA GLY A 712 -45.09 -20.43 -15.11
C GLY A 712 -44.28 -21.72 -15.34
N TRP A 713 -43.03 -21.61 -15.80
CA TRP A 713 -42.17 -22.79 -16.01
C TRP A 713 -41.81 -23.54 -14.73
N LYS A 714 -41.94 -22.90 -13.55
CA LYS A 714 -41.79 -23.60 -12.26
C LYS A 714 -42.92 -24.58 -11.97
N TYR A 715 -44.04 -24.47 -12.68
CA TYR A 715 -45.18 -25.38 -12.62
C TYR A 715 -45.22 -26.38 -13.78
N ASP A 716 -44.42 -26.17 -14.84
CA ASP A 716 -44.33 -27.09 -15.99
C ASP A 716 -43.70 -28.46 -15.63
N GLY A 717 -43.21 -28.63 -14.39
CA GLY A 717 -42.72 -29.88 -13.82
C GLY A 717 -43.77 -30.78 -13.16
N GLY A 718 -45.04 -30.38 -13.15
CA GLY A 718 -46.15 -31.23 -12.71
C GLY A 718 -46.17 -31.52 -11.21
N ASP A 719 -46.42 -30.50 -10.40
CA ASP A 719 -47.00 -30.68 -9.06
C ASP A 719 -48.13 -29.65 -8.89
N GLU A 720 -49.27 -29.94 -9.53
CA GLU A 720 -50.57 -29.50 -9.02
C GLU A 720 -51.06 -30.58 -8.03
N SER A 721 -50.85 -30.33 -6.74
CA SER A 721 -51.59 -30.99 -5.65
C SER A 721 -51.68 -30.12 -4.42
#